data_AF-A0A926A9B6-F1
#
_entry.id   AF-A0A926A9B6-F1
#
_cell.length_a   1.000
_cell.length_b   1.000
_cell.length_c   1.000
_cell.angle_alpha   90.00
_cell.angle_beta   90.00
_cell.angle_gamma   90.00
#
_symmetry.space_group_name_H-M   'P 1'
#
loop_
_entity.id
_entity.type
_entity.pdbx_description
1 polymer ?
#
loop_
_entity_poly.entity_id
_entity_poly.type
_entity_poly.pdbx_seq_one_letter_code
_entity_poly.pdbx_strand_id
1 'polypeptide(L)'
;MKPLACLLLFVLAPVLAEAKTILVNTTNNVSSATGETNLVQAINLLADGDRIHFAIPGTGPFYLITPPLTPDNGYPSITNHNVTIDGYSQPGAFPNTNPILSTNNAQIQIVLDSRAGGFRLENLPGYGLSEKYVLLVKGATNVTVRGFSFLGPGTGSYTPEDPGTYGVSFALNAMHGHVSGCWFGLAPDRTNIFRFLAGVTGFQGGTNIPQVMTVGVHKTAASETAARAQFNIFMGIYIPVIIEGNALRIAGNFFNVFPDGQTDFLADGSPGHELQAFIEVSSADNLVIGTDGDGVNDAEERNIFGGVTHADDNELLETYGITGTNMVVAGNYFGMAVDGVTRFTNSMKLFGNVRNYGTLRIGSDFDGVSDALEANVIAMNHPFDTLFPAPTVMTPRIFGTSQAGAQISVRGNRMIGNTLAPFTFADGFGGQLAAFTNYSRRFMDTNQPIIPQLLTNSTTARLRGLCAPGVTPYTNIIVDVYLADEEGWTNGMRFELAELSYTNPLTFETRHHGFPQGRVYLGSFVDNGPANPDATTGEFEFDISALGINADQLVTVTANYSADAPGTPNARTHTSNFAFPITLQLAPRLVIVKSGGNVLLSWPTNAGSFTIESTPGLHPSAWTALNPQATINVSGTNFQAAIPIATNSTFFRLLR
;
A
#
# COMPACT_ATOMS: atom_id res chain seq x y z
N MET A 1 -44.60 -13.65 63.91
CA MET A 1 -44.48 -12.81 62.71
C MET A 1 -43.73 -11.54 63.08
N LYS A 2 -42.46 -11.41 62.68
CA LYS A 2 -41.64 -10.20 62.84
C LYS A 2 -41.40 -9.64 61.43
N PRO A 3 -41.58 -8.34 61.15
CA PRO A 3 -41.29 -7.80 59.83
C PRO A 3 -39.78 -7.53 59.69
N LEU A 4 -39.21 -8.00 58.57
CA LEU A 4 -37.88 -7.64 58.12
C LEU A 4 -37.90 -6.19 57.59
N ALA A 5 -37.02 -5.35 58.11
CA ALA A 5 -36.72 -4.04 57.54
C ALA A 5 -35.81 -4.23 56.32
N CYS A 6 -36.25 -3.74 55.15
CA CYS A 6 -35.46 -3.70 53.93
C CYS A 6 -34.62 -2.42 53.94
N LEU A 7 -33.29 -2.56 54.04
CA LEU A 7 -32.34 -1.46 53.97
C LEU A 7 -32.10 -1.13 52.49
N LEU A 8 -32.61 0.02 52.02
CA LEU A 8 -32.31 0.54 50.69
C LEU A 8 -30.85 1.02 50.66
N LEU A 9 -29.99 0.31 49.92
CA LEU A 9 -28.63 0.74 49.60
C LEU A 9 -28.71 1.78 48.47
N PHE A 10 -28.49 3.06 48.77
CA PHE A 10 -28.28 4.07 47.73
C PHE A 10 -26.91 3.82 47.09
N VAL A 11 -26.91 3.24 45.89
CA VAL A 11 -25.74 3.26 45.01
C VAL A 11 -25.59 4.69 44.51
N LEU A 12 -24.65 5.45 45.09
CA LEU A 12 -24.17 6.68 44.47
C LEU A 12 -23.49 6.30 43.15
N ALA A 13 -24.17 6.51 42.02
CA ALA A 13 -23.50 6.56 40.74
C ALA A 13 -22.48 7.73 40.80
N PRO A 14 -21.21 7.52 40.42
CA PRO A 14 -20.27 8.62 40.34
C PRO A 14 -20.80 9.62 39.31
N VAL A 15 -21.05 10.84 39.75
CA VAL A 15 -21.28 11.98 38.86
C VAL A 15 -19.96 12.19 38.14
N LEU A 16 -19.87 11.77 36.88
CA LEU A 16 -18.75 12.12 36.02
C LEU A 16 -18.69 13.66 35.97
N ALA A 17 -17.57 14.23 36.43
CA ALA A 17 -17.33 15.66 36.28
C ALA A 17 -17.40 16.01 34.78
N GLU A 18 -18.05 17.12 34.44
CA GLU A 18 -18.16 17.57 33.07
C GLU A 18 -16.77 17.91 32.53
N ALA A 19 -16.42 17.34 31.37
CA ALA A 19 -15.17 17.62 30.67
C ALA A 19 -15.00 19.12 30.43
N LYS A 20 -13.90 19.70 30.94
CA LYS A 20 -13.64 21.13 30.82
C LYS A 20 -12.91 21.45 29.51
N THR A 21 -13.20 22.63 28.96
CA THR A 21 -12.35 23.25 27.94
C THR A 21 -11.42 24.27 28.59
N ILE A 22 -10.10 24.06 28.46
CA ILE A 22 -9.05 24.93 28.94
C ILE A 22 -8.56 25.77 27.75
N LEU A 23 -8.64 27.09 27.87
CA LEU A 23 -8.36 28.01 26.78
C LEU A 23 -6.93 28.56 26.86
N VAL A 24 -6.13 28.34 25.83
CA VAL A 24 -4.84 28.99 25.61
C VAL A 24 -5.07 30.30 24.86
N ASN A 25 -4.64 31.42 25.43
CA ASN A 25 -4.90 32.77 24.88
C ASN A 25 -3.65 33.65 24.75
N THR A 26 -2.46 33.10 24.96
CA THR A 26 -1.18 33.79 24.80
C THR A 26 -0.13 32.87 24.16
N THR A 27 0.81 33.45 23.42
CA THR A 27 2.01 32.74 22.91
C THR A 27 3.12 32.65 23.95
N ASN A 28 3.02 33.38 25.08
CA ASN A 28 4.06 33.45 26.09
C ASN A 28 4.08 32.20 26.98
N ASN A 29 4.93 31.23 26.65
CA ASN A 29 5.12 30.01 27.43
C ASN A 29 6.00 30.16 28.68
N VAL A 30 6.59 31.33 28.94
CA VAL A 30 7.53 31.54 30.06
C VAL A 30 6.85 32.22 31.25
N SER A 31 6.12 33.31 31.01
CA SER A 31 5.56 34.16 32.07
C SER A 31 4.22 34.80 31.67
N SER A 32 3.16 34.02 31.65
CA SER A 32 1.80 34.51 31.38
C SER A 32 1.42 35.67 32.30
N ALA A 33 0.87 36.76 31.75
CA ALA A 33 0.33 37.85 32.55
C ALA A 33 -0.99 37.46 33.27
N THR A 34 -1.45 38.29 34.20
CA THR A 34 -2.76 38.10 34.85
C THR A 34 -3.87 38.03 33.80
N GLY A 35 -4.64 36.93 33.81
CA GLY A 35 -5.73 36.69 32.85
C GLY A 35 -5.29 35.96 31.56
N GLU A 36 -4.00 35.68 31.41
CA GLU A 36 -3.48 34.83 30.35
C GLU A 36 -3.38 33.37 30.82
N THR A 37 -3.53 32.45 29.88
CA THR A 37 -3.28 31.02 30.05
C THR A 37 -2.47 30.56 28.85
N ASN A 38 -1.24 30.12 29.10
CA ASN A 38 -0.36 29.58 28.06
C ASN A 38 -0.50 28.05 27.97
N LEU A 39 0.17 27.43 26.99
CA LEU A 39 0.06 25.98 26.77
C LEU A 39 0.66 25.16 27.93
N VAL A 40 1.73 25.64 28.55
CA VAL A 40 2.33 25.00 29.74
C VAL A 40 1.31 24.91 30.89
N GLN A 41 0.61 26.01 31.17
CA GLN A 41 -0.44 26.06 32.18
C GLN A 41 -1.63 25.21 31.80
N ALA A 42 -2.04 25.25 30.53
CA ALA A 42 -3.17 24.46 30.06
C ALA A 42 -2.94 22.96 30.23
N ILE A 43 -1.75 22.45 29.91
CA ILE A 43 -1.39 21.04 30.12
C ILE A 43 -1.39 20.68 31.61
N ASN A 44 -0.82 21.52 32.47
CA ASN A 44 -0.81 21.28 33.92
C ASN A 44 -2.20 21.29 34.58
N LEU A 45 -3.19 21.93 33.93
CA LEU A 45 -4.56 22.04 34.42
C LEU A 45 -5.47 20.88 33.97
N LEU A 46 -4.99 19.98 33.10
CA LEU A 46 -5.78 18.89 32.56
C LEU A 46 -6.29 17.94 33.65
N ALA A 47 -7.55 17.54 33.51
CA ALA A 47 -8.13 16.35 34.08
C ALA A 47 -8.54 15.35 32.98
N ASP A 48 -8.92 14.14 33.37
CA ASP A 48 -9.38 13.14 32.40
C ASP A 48 -10.65 13.62 31.68
N GLY A 49 -10.65 13.51 30.35
CA GLY A 49 -11.76 13.96 29.49
C GLY A 49 -11.67 15.41 29.02
N ASP A 50 -10.72 16.21 29.54
CA ASP A 50 -10.61 17.62 29.23
C ASP A 50 -10.11 17.91 27.80
N ARG A 51 -10.33 19.15 27.36
CA ARG A 51 -9.88 19.65 26.06
C ARG A 51 -9.03 20.91 26.22
N ILE A 52 -7.99 21.04 25.40
CA ILE A 52 -7.24 22.29 25.23
C ILE A 52 -7.65 22.94 23.92
N HIS A 53 -8.17 24.16 24.01
CA HIS A 53 -8.52 25.01 22.88
C HIS A 53 -7.65 26.26 22.85
N PHE A 54 -7.60 26.95 21.70
CA PHE A 54 -6.80 28.14 21.46
C PHE A 54 -7.70 29.31 21.05
N ALA A 55 -7.44 30.49 21.61
CA ALA A 55 -8.01 31.76 21.18
C ALA A 55 -7.01 32.90 21.45
N ILE A 56 -5.82 32.77 20.86
CA ILE A 56 -4.78 33.78 20.95
C ILE A 56 -5.22 35.00 20.13
N PRO A 57 -5.27 36.21 20.72
CA PRO A 57 -5.66 37.42 20.00
C PRO A 57 -4.67 37.80 18.90
N GLY A 58 -5.18 38.22 17.75
CA GLY A 58 -4.37 38.75 16.64
C GLY A 58 -4.59 37.99 15.33
N THR A 59 -3.71 38.25 14.36
CA THR A 59 -3.63 37.48 13.11
C THR A 59 -2.44 36.53 13.21
N GLY A 60 -2.69 35.23 13.08
CA GLY A 60 -1.63 34.23 13.10
C GLY A 60 -0.88 34.12 11.75
N PRO A 61 -0.05 33.09 11.57
CA PRO A 61 0.17 31.98 12.50
C PRO A 61 0.87 32.40 13.79
N PHE A 62 0.50 31.76 14.90
CA PHE A 62 1.03 31.99 16.24
C PHE A 62 2.11 30.98 16.56
N TYR A 63 3.34 31.47 16.74
CA TYR A 63 4.49 30.66 17.12
C TYR A 63 4.59 30.59 18.64
N LEU A 64 4.35 29.40 19.19
CA LEU A 64 4.53 29.09 20.59
C LEU A 64 5.91 28.48 20.73
N ILE A 65 6.87 29.32 21.16
CA ILE A 65 8.24 28.87 21.41
C ILE A 65 8.20 27.83 22.53
N THR A 66 8.69 26.64 22.24
CA THR A 66 8.75 25.55 23.24
C THR A 66 9.62 25.99 24.41
N PRO A 67 9.21 25.77 25.68
CA PRO A 67 10.01 26.14 26.83
C PRO A 67 11.44 25.56 26.76
N PRO A 68 12.45 26.29 27.22
CA PRO A 68 13.83 25.81 27.19
C PRO A 68 13.99 24.56 28.07
N LEU A 69 14.97 23.72 27.76
CA LEU A 69 15.30 22.55 28.56
C LEU A 69 15.66 22.92 30.00
N THR A 70 16.33 24.06 30.19
CA THR A 70 16.67 24.60 31.51
C THR A 70 16.19 26.06 31.59
N PRO A 71 15.45 26.46 32.64
CA PRO A 71 15.07 25.67 33.82
C PRO A 71 13.76 24.86 33.65
N ASP A 72 13.04 25.00 32.53
CA ASP A 72 11.62 24.61 32.45
C ASP A 72 11.36 23.17 32.01
N ASN A 73 12.34 22.53 31.35
CA ASN A 73 12.25 21.18 30.78
C ASN A 73 11.06 21.01 29.81
N GLY A 74 10.89 21.97 28.88
CA GLY A 74 9.89 21.89 27.81
C GLY A 74 8.44 21.97 28.28
N TYR A 75 7.51 21.56 27.41
CA TYR A 75 6.11 21.41 27.82
C TYR A 75 5.94 20.28 28.85
N PRO A 76 5.03 20.37 29.83
CA PRO A 76 4.76 19.28 30.74
C PRO A 76 4.25 18.03 30.02
N SER A 77 4.48 16.85 30.61
CA SER A 77 3.99 15.58 30.08
C SER A 77 2.47 15.47 30.24
N ILE A 78 1.78 14.98 29.21
CA ILE A 78 0.33 14.74 29.21
C ILE A 78 0.09 13.36 29.82
N THR A 79 -0.48 13.32 31.03
CA THR A 79 -0.73 12.07 31.78
C THR A 79 -2.21 11.71 31.92
N ASN A 80 -3.11 12.64 31.56
CA ASN A 80 -4.55 12.47 31.68
C ASN A 80 -5.14 11.70 30.49
N HIS A 81 -6.16 10.90 30.77
CA HIS A 81 -6.85 10.08 29.77
C HIS A 81 -7.94 10.87 29.03
N ASN A 82 -8.30 10.44 27.81
CA ASN A 82 -9.41 11.01 27.04
C ASN A 82 -9.26 12.51 26.73
N VAL A 83 -8.02 12.97 26.55
CA VAL A 83 -7.71 14.39 26.31
C VAL A 83 -7.69 14.71 24.82
N THR A 84 -8.21 15.87 24.44
CA THR A 84 -8.01 16.44 23.09
C THR A 84 -7.26 17.76 23.17
N ILE A 85 -6.17 17.89 22.42
CA ILE A 85 -5.46 19.16 22.22
C ILE A 85 -5.69 19.58 20.77
N ASP A 86 -6.46 20.65 20.57
CA ASP A 86 -7.02 21.00 19.26
C ASP A 86 -6.55 22.37 18.76
N GLY A 87 -5.51 22.38 17.93
CA GLY A 87 -5.02 23.60 17.26
C GLY A 87 -6.01 24.18 16.25
N TYR A 88 -6.97 23.40 15.73
CA TYR A 88 -8.03 23.91 14.84
C TYR A 88 -9.09 24.73 15.58
N SER A 89 -9.08 24.74 16.91
CA SER A 89 -9.96 25.62 17.69
C SER A 89 -9.56 27.11 17.61
N GLN A 90 -8.33 27.42 17.19
CA GLN A 90 -7.86 28.80 17.02
C GLN A 90 -8.67 29.50 15.91
N PRO A 91 -9.24 30.69 16.16
CA PRO A 91 -9.85 31.50 15.12
C PRO A 91 -8.94 31.69 13.90
N GLY A 92 -9.48 31.39 12.71
CA GLY A 92 -8.74 31.42 11.44
C GLY A 92 -8.05 30.11 11.06
N ALA A 93 -8.05 29.10 11.94
CA ALA A 93 -7.62 27.75 11.58
C ALA A 93 -8.76 26.97 10.93
N PHE A 94 -8.45 26.16 9.92
CA PHE A 94 -9.42 25.27 9.29
C PHE A 94 -8.78 23.93 8.95
N PRO A 95 -9.41 22.80 9.30
CA PRO A 95 -8.94 21.50 8.86
C PRO A 95 -9.11 21.34 7.35
N ASN A 96 -8.36 20.40 6.78
CA ASN A 96 -8.51 20.07 5.37
C ASN A 96 -9.91 19.52 5.08
N THR A 97 -10.46 19.90 3.93
CA THR A 97 -11.78 19.46 3.43
C THR A 97 -11.71 18.84 2.04
N ASN A 98 -10.55 18.91 1.38
CA ASN A 98 -10.33 18.32 0.06
C ASN A 98 -10.00 16.82 0.17
N PRO A 99 -10.38 15.99 -0.81
CA PRO A 99 -9.99 14.59 -0.86
C PRO A 99 -8.47 14.40 -0.84
N ILE A 100 -7.99 13.24 -0.40
CA ILE A 100 -6.54 12.95 -0.31
C ILE A 100 -5.82 13.06 -1.65
N LEU A 101 -6.53 12.84 -2.77
CA LEU A 101 -6.00 13.00 -4.13
C LEU A 101 -6.14 14.43 -4.67
N SER A 102 -6.14 15.44 -3.80
CA SER A 102 -6.26 16.85 -4.17
C SER A 102 -5.37 17.70 -3.27
N THR A 103 -5.12 18.94 -3.68
CA THR A 103 -4.36 19.90 -2.86
C THR A 103 -4.96 20.03 -1.46
N ASN A 104 -4.14 19.80 -0.44
CA ASN A 104 -4.50 19.94 0.96
C ASN A 104 -4.71 21.43 1.30
N ASN A 105 -5.93 21.77 1.73
CA ASN A 105 -6.36 23.13 2.01
C ASN A 105 -6.38 23.48 3.50
N ALA A 106 -5.79 22.65 4.38
CA ALA A 106 -5.70 22.96 5.80
C ALA A 106 -5.00 24.32 6.02
N GLN A 107 -5.55 25.09 6.95
CA GLN A 107 -4.96 26.34 7.42
C GLN A 107 -4.55 26.16 8.88
N ILE A 108 -3.25 25.95 9.09
CA ILE A 108 -2.66 25.86 10.42
C ILE A 108 -2.45 27.27 10.99
N GLN A 109 -2.86 27.50 12.23
CA GLN A 109 -2.62 28.77 12.93
C GLN A 109 -1.75 28.61 14.18
N ILE A 110 -1.60 27.41 14.75
CA ILE A 110 -0.76 27.20 15.92
C ILE A 110 0.49 26.42 15.52
N VAL A 111 1.65 27.02 15.79
CA VAL A 111 2.97 26.44 15.52
C VAL A 111 3.66 26.15 16.85
N LEU A 112 4.02 24.89 17.10
CA LEU A 112 4.92 24.50 18.19
C LEU A 112 6.35 24.60 17.67
N ASP A 113 7.02 25.68 18.08
CA ASP A 113 8.31 26.08 17.52
C ASP A 113 9.45 25.71 18.46
N SER A 114 10.13 24.61 18.13
CA SER A 114 11.29 24.12 18.86
C SER A 114 12.62 24.40 18.13
N ARG A 115 12.63 25.26 17.11
CA ARG A 115 13.86 25.59 16.35
C ARG A 115 14.96 26.19 17.22
N ALA A 116 14.60 26.83 18.33
CA ALA A 116 15.54 27.37 19.31
C ALA A 116 16.02 26.34 20.36
N GLY A 117 15.67 25.06 20.24
CA GLY A 117 16.17 23.99 21.10
C GLY A 117 15.34 23.70 22.36
N GLY A 118 14.13 24.26 22.50
CA GLY A 118 13.22 23.95 23.61
C GLY A 118 12.56 22.58 23.44
N PHE A 119 12.70 21.70 24.44
CA PHE A 119 12.19 20.32 24.43
C PHE A 119 12.03 19.78 25.86
N ARG A 120 11.20 18.75 25.99
CA ARG A 120 11.17 17.88 27.18
C ARG A 120 12.19 16.77 27.04
N LEU A 121 12.94 16.51 28.10
CA LEU A 121 13.83 15.36 28.24
C LEU A 121 13.46 14.58 29.50
N GLU A 122 13.20 13.27 29.36
CA GLU A 122 12.96 12.36 30.49
C GLU A 122 13.65 11.01 30.20
N ASN A 123 14.38 10.47 31.17
CA ASN A 123 14.91 9.10 31.07
C ASN A 123 13.80 8.10 31.41
N LEU A 124 13.25 7.44 30.40
CA LEU A 124 12.09 6.56 30.52
C LEU A 124 12.38 5.18 29.92
N PRO A 125 11.66 4.14 30.36
CA PRO A 125 11.62 2.89 29.63
C PRO A 125 11.29 3.13 28.13
N GLY A 126 12.22 2.76 27.23
CA GLY A 126 12.08 2.87 25.77
C GLY A 126 12.55 4.21 25.21
N TYR A 127 12.86 5.18 26.08
CA TYR A 127 13.39 6.47 25.70
C TYR A 127 14.56 6.87 26.61
N GLY A 128 15.75 7.04 26.05
CA GLY A 128 16.93 7.45 26.81
C GLY A 128 17.06 8.96 26.98
N LEU A 129 18.20 9.37 27.52
CA LEU A 129 18.63 10.78 27.50
C LEU A 129 19.14 11.23 26.12
N SER A 130 19.23 10.30 25.17
CA SER A 130 19.56 10.53 23.77
C SER A 130 18.36 10.97 22.93
N GLU A 131 17.18 11.16 23.54
CA GLU A 131 15.92 11.46 22.85
C GLU A 131 15.12 12.52 23.61
N LYS A 132 14.64 13.56 22.93
CA LYS A 132 13.87 14.68 23.49
C LYS A 132 12.62 14.98 22.66
N TYR A 133 11.57 15.51 23.28
CA TYR A 133 10.21 15.56 22.71
C TYR A 133 9.63 16.97 22.73
N VAL A 134 8.88 17.38 21.70
CA VAL A 134 8.05 18.59 21.77
C VAL A 134 6.86 18.32 22.69
N LEU A 135 6.09 17.27 22.41
CA LEU A 135 5.00 16.80 23.26
C LEU A 135 5.23 15.35 23.69
N LEU A 136 5.07 15.08 24.98
CA LEU A 136 5.18 13.74 25.57
C LEU A 136 3.84 13.33 26.19
N VAL A 137 3.24 12.27 25.67
CA VAL A 137 2.10 11.57 26.26
C VAL A 137 2.64 10.39 27.08
N LYS A 138 2.36 10.38 28.38
CA LYS A 138 3.00 9.45 29.33
C LYS A 138 1.96 8.67 30.12
N GLY A 139 1.77 7.39 29.81
CA GLY A 139 0.81 6.49 30.47
C GLY A 139 -0.67 6.83 30.28
N ALA A 140 -0.99 7.86 29.49
CA ALA A 140 -2.35 8.24 29.18
C ALA A 140 -2.96 7.36 28.08
N THR A 141 -4.29 7.30 28.01
CA THR A 141 -4.98 6.62 26.91
C THR A 141 -5.97 7.55 26.24
N ASN A 142 -6.22 7.35 24.94
CA ASN A 142 -7.17 8.12 24.16
C ASN A 142 -6.83 9.63 24.14
N VAL A 143 -5.58 9.94 23.80
CA VAL A 143 -5.11 11.33 23.67
C VAL A 143 -5.06 11.70 22.19
N THR A 144 -5.77 12.77 21.83
CA THR A 144 -5.79 13.33 20.48
C THR A 144 -4.95 14.61 20.41
N VAL A 145 -4.02 14.67 19.46
CA VAL A 145 -3.25 15.88 19.12
C VAL A 145 -3.55 16.24 17.66
N ARG A 146 -4.11 17.43 17.43
CA ARG A 146 -4.51 17.83 16.07
C ARG A 146 -4.33 19.30 15.74
N GLY A 147 -4.10 19.60 14.46
CA GLY A 147 -4.16 20.97 13.92
C GLY A 147 -2.94 21.85 14.24
N PHE A 148 -1.77 21.25 14.38
CA PHE A 148 -0.52 21.95 14.68
C PHE A 148 0.48 21.85 13.53
N SER A 149 1.35 22.85 13.42
CA SER A 149 2.64 22.72 12.74
C SER A 149 3.72 22.55 13.80
N PHE A 150 4.56 21.52 13.67
CA PHE A 150 5.71 21.26 14.52
C PHE A 150 6.97 21.62 13.75
N LEU A 151 7.83 22.47 14.33
CA LEU A 151 9.11 22.87 13.73
C LEU A 151 10.29 22.49 14.64
N GLY A 152 11.23 21.70 14.11
CA GLY A 152 12.38 21.19 14.84
C GLY A 152 13.69 21.92 14.50
N PRO A 153 14.73 21.79 15.34
CA PRO A 153 16.06 22.36 15.10
C PRO A 153 16.94 21.48 14.19
N GLY A 154 16.45 20.33 13.71
CA GLY A 154 17.24 19.28 13.07
C GLY A 154 17.11 17.93 13.77
N THR A 155 17.78 16.91 13.23
CA THR A 155 17.75 15.52 13.73
C THR A 155 18.40 15.39 15.11
N GLY A 156 19.58 15.98 15.32
CA GLY A 156 20.44 15.67 16.46
C GLY A 156 21.29 14.43 16.20
N SER A 157 22.17 14.08 17.14
CA SER A 157 23.21 13.05 16.95
C SER A 157 22.97 11.77 17.76
N TYR A 158 21.78 11.61 18.34
CA TYR A 158 21.41 10.46 19.19
C TYR A 158 22.35 10.26 20.40
N THR A 159 22.85 11.36 20.98
CA THR A 159 23.66 11.32 22.21
C THR A 159 23.02 12.13 23.32
N PRO A 160 23.38 11.93 24.60
CA PRO A 160 22.90 12.77 25.69
C PRO A 160 23.25 14.26 25.52
N GLU A 161 24.35 14.58 24.84
CA GLU A 161 24.81 15.94 24.57
C GLU A 161 24.07 16.60 23.40
N ASP A 162 23.64 15.79 22.42
CA ASP A 162 22.81 16.23 21.30
C ASP A 162 21.67 15.23 21.03
N PRO A 163 20.63 15.23 21.88
CA PRO A 163 19.56 14.23 21.80
C PRO A 163 18.75 14.38 20.52
N GLY A 164 18.33 13.24 19.96
CA GLY A 164 17.40 13.14 18.85
C GLY A 164 16.07 13.85 19.15
N THR A 165 15.56 14.61 18.18
CA THR A 165 14.34 15.42 18.39
C THR A 165 13.09 14.72 17.88
N TYR A 166 12.06 14.62 18.72
CA TYR A 166 10.78 14.01 18.39
C TYR A 166 9.62 15.02 18.47
N GLY A 167 8.68 14.94 17.54
CA GLY A 167 7.47 15.77 17.53
C GLY A 167 6.50 15.38 18.64
N VAL A 168 5.77 14.27 18.45
CA VAL A 168 4.83 13.72 19.45
C VAL A 168 5.27 12.33 19.87
N SER A 169 5.50 12.13 21.16
CA SER A 169 6.01 10.88 21.72
C SER A 169 5.03 10.24 22.70
N PHE A 170 4.91 8.92 22.65
CA PHE A 170 4.02 8.12 23.49
C PHE A 170 4.84 7.10 24.28
N ALA A 171 4.88 7.28 25.60
CA ALA A 171 5.73 6.51 26.50
C ALA A 171 4.93 5.85 27.63
N LEU A 172 5.55 4.88 28.30
CA LEU A 172 5.02 4.22 29.50
C LEU A 172 3.59 3.67 29.33
N ASN A 173 3.36 2.86 28.30
CA ASN A 173 2.05 2.27 27.99
C ASN A 173 0.97 3.30 27.65
N ALA A 174 1.36 4.43 27.05
CA ALA A 174 0.39 5.31 26.43
C ALA A 174 -0.27 4.59 25.23
N MET A 175 -1.61 4.61 25.14
CA MET A 175 -2.38 3.82 24.17
C MET A 175 -3.54 4.58 23.58
N HIS A 176 -4.00 4.16 22.40
CA HIS A 176 -5.07 4.80 21.63
C HIS A 176 -4.78 6.28 21.36
N GLY A 177 -3.50 6.61 21.11
CA GLY A 177 -3.11 7.96 20.70
C GLY A 177 -3.59 8.24 19.28
N HIS A 178 -4.06 9.47 19.03
CA HIS A 178 -4.49 9.91 17.70
C HIS A 178 -3.77 11.21 17.31
N VAL A 179 -2.89 11.14 16.33
CA VAL A 179 -2.20 12.31 15.75
C VAL A 179 -2.82 12.59 14.39
N SER A 180 -3.52 13.72 14.24
CA SER A 180 -4.30 14.00 13.03
C SER A 180 -4.29 15.45 12.60
N GLY A 181 -4.31 15.70 11.29
CA GLY A 181 -4.36 17.05 10.75
C GLY A 181 -3.16 17.93 11.11
N CYS A 182 -2.01 17.32 11.42
CA CYS A 182 -0.78 18.00 11.85
C CYS A 182 0.26 18.04 10.73
N TRP A 183 1.10 19.08 10.74
CA TRP A 183 2.25 19.23 9.85
C TRP A 183 3.53 19.09 10.65
N PHE A 184 4.38 18.13 10.30
CA PHE A 184 5.68 17.89 10.92
C PHE A 184 6.78 18.35 9.96
N GLY A 185 7.61 19.26 10.44
CA GLY A 185 8.74 19.77 9.66
C GLY A 185 8.37 20.80 8.61
N LEU A 186 7.10 21.16 8.43
CA LEU A 186 6.65 22.16 7.44
C LEU A 186 6.03 23.37 8.14
N ALA A 187 6.53 24.57 7.80
CA ALA A 187 5.95 25.83 8.28
C ALA A 187 4.60 26.13 7.61
N PRO A 188 3.69 26.90 8.26
CA PRO A 188 2.40 27.28 7.66
C PRO A 188 2.50 28.05 6.34
N ASP A 189 3.67 28.59 5.99
CA ASP A 189 3.97 29.19 4.69
C ASP A 189 4.09 28.17 3.54
N ARG A 190 4.05 26.86 3.85
CA ARG A 190 4.10 25.71 2.91
C ARG A 190 5.41 25.56 2.15
N THR A 191 6.47 26.25 2.56
CA THR A 191 7.75 26.29 1.84
C THR A 191 8.95 26.01 2.73
N ASN A 192 8.99 26.59 3.93
CA ASN A 192 10.12 26.44 4.83
C ASN A 192 10.02 25.12 5.60
N ILE A 193 11.13 24.38 5.62
CA ILE A 193 11.23 23.05 6.21
C ILE A 193 12.20 23.07 7.40
N PHE A 194 11.75 22.53 8.54
CA PHE A 194 12.45 22.52 9.83
C PHE A 194 12.29 21.16 10.50
N ARG A 195 13.15 20.23 10.12
CA ARG A 195 13.02 18.79 10.41
C ARG A 195 13.27 18.37 11.86
N PHE A 196 12.84 17.15 12.15
CA PHE A 196 13.06 16.39 13.37
C PHE A 196 13.83 15.11 13.06
N LEU A 197 14.32 14.42 14.10
CA LEU A 197 14.70 13.01 13.97
C LEU A 197 13.46 12.18 13.68
N ALA A 198 12.41 12.31 14.48
CA ALA A 198 11.16 11.61 14.24
C ALA A 198 9.91 12.47 14.45
N GLY A 199 8.86 12.18 13.69
CA GLY A 199 7.60 12.92 13.73
C GLY A 199 6.72 12.44 14.87
N VAL A 200 6.27 11.19 14.76
CA VAL A 200 5.47 10.49 15.78
C VAL A 200 6.24 9.28 16.26
N THR A 201 6.42 9.17 17.58
CA THR A 201 7.14 8.05 18.18
C THR A 201 6.32 7.34 19.24
N GLY A 202 6.57 6.05 19.42
CA GLY A 202 5.96 5.27 20.48
C GLY A 202 6.84 4.11 20.92
N PHE A 203 7.49 4.20 22.08
CA PHE A 203 8.38 3.14 22.56
C PHE A 203 7.95 2.59 23.91
N GLN A 204 8.34 1.34 24.18
CA GLN A 204 8.11 0.67 25.45
C GLN A 204 9.43 0.15 26.01
N GLY A 205 9.84 0.59 27.20
CA GLY A 205 11.01 -0.02 27.86
C GLY A 205 10.72 -1.20 28.76
N GLY A 206 9.72 -2.01 28.40
CA GLY A 206 9.42 -3.28 29.06
C GLY A 206 7.95 -3.52 29.38
N THR A 207 7.58 -4.80 29.33
CA THR A 207 6.24 -5.43 29.29
C THR A 207 5.61 -5.48 27.89
N ASN A 208 5.23 -6.68 27.46
CA ASN A 208 4.75 -7.05 26.12
C ASN A 208 3.35 -6.49 25.80
N ILE A 209 3.04 -5.22 26.10
CA ILE A 209 1.73 -4.62 25.79
C ILE A 209 1.88 -3.70 24.59
N PRO A 210 1.74 -4.20 23.35
CA PRO A 210 1.93 -3.39 22.15
C PRO A 210 1.07 -2.11 22.15
N GLN A 211 1.66 -0.97 21.76
CA GLN A 211 0.94 0.29 21.63
C GLN A 211 -0.06 0.21 20.48
N VAL A 212 -1.26 0.73 20.67
CA VAL A 212 -2.32 0.82 19.64
C VAL A 212 -2.52 2.29 19.34
N MET A 213 -2.29 2.72 18.10
CA MET A 213 -2.24 4.13 17.75
C MET A 213 -2.78 4.40 16.35
N THR A 214 -3.28 5.61 16.14
CA THR A 214 -3.65 6.12 14.82
C THR A 214 -2.84 7.36 14.47
N VAL A 215 -2.17 7.32 13.33
CA VAL A 215 -1.53 8.47 12.70
C VAL A 215 -2.28 8.77 11.40
N GLY A 216 -3.09 9.83 11.44
CA GLY A 216 -3.93 10.29 10.35
C GLY A 216 -5.39 9.82 10.48
N VAL A 217 -5.98 9.27 9.42
CA VAL A 217 -7.40 8.90 9.36
C VAL A 217 -7.72 7.73 10.31
N HIS A 218 -8.62 7.97 11.26
CA HIS A 218 -9.11 6.99 12.19
C HIS A 218 -10.19 6.10 11.56
N LYS A 219 -10.15 4.79 11.86
CA LYS A 219 -11.11 3.80 11.34
C LYS A 219 -12.58 4.18 11.54
N THR A 220 -12.89 4.83 12.68
CA THR A 220 -14.26 5.26 13.01
C THR A 220 -14.56 6.71 12.64
N ALA A 221 -13.81 7.33 11.72
CA ALA A 221 -14.11 8.67 11.24
C ALA A 221 -15.56 8.74 10.73
N ALA A 222 -16.36 9.62 11.34
CA ALA A 222 -17.82 9.60 11.19
C ALA A 222 -18.34 9.97 9.79
N SER A 223 -17.49 10.52 8.92
CA SER A 223 -17.80 10.92 7.55
C SER A 223 -16.51 11.19 6.76
N GLU A 224 -16.63 11.28 5.43
CA GLU A 224 -15.52 11.68 4.56
C GLU A 224 -14.93 13.04 4.97
N THR A 225 -15.77 14.00 5.36
CA THR A 225 -15.30 15.32 5.84
C THR A 225 -14.50 15.19 7.13
N ALA A 226 -14.93 14.31 8.04
CA ALA A 226 -14.19 14.03 9.26
C ALA A 226 -12.86 13.31 8.99
N ALA A 227 -12.80 12.43 7.99
CA ALA A 227 -11.58 11.77 7.53
C ALA A 227 -10.61 12.78 6.89
N ARG A 228 -11.07 13.61 5.96
CA ARG A 228 -10.27 14.65 5.29
C ARG A 228 -9.63 15.65 6.26
N ALA A 229 -10.30 15.93 7.37
CA ALA A 229 -9.81 16.79 8.44
C ALA A 229 -8.63 16.21 9.24
N GLN A 230 -8.27 14.94 9.00
CA GLN A 230 -7.27 14.20 9.77
C GLN A 230 -5.94 14.02 9.04
N PHE A 231 -5.80 14.54 7.81
CA PHE A 231 -4.59 14.31 7.02
C PHE A 231 -3.36 15.00 7.61
N ASN A 232 -2.32 14.22 7.90
CA ASN A 232 -1.03 14.77 8.32
C ASN A 232 -0.10 15.00 7.13
N ILE A 233 0.89 15.87 7.33
CA ILE A 233 1.99 16.10 6.40
C ILE A 233 3.31 15.95 7.16
N PHE A 234 4.23 15.15 6.64
CA PHE A 234 5.58 14.98 7.17
C PHE A 234 6.59 15.41 6.11
N MET A 235 7.42 16.41 6.40
CA MET A 235 8.40 16.95 5.46
C MET A 235 9.82 16.91 6.02
N GLY A 236 10.70 16.20 5.32
CA GLY A 236 12.14 16.13 5.61
C GLY A 236 12.49 15.47 6.94
N ILE A 237 11.59 14.67 7.51
CA ILE A 237 11.80 13.97 8.78
C ILE A 237 12.62 12.71 8.54
N TYR A 238 13.61 12.44 9.39
CA TYR A 238 14.49 11.28 9.25
C TYR A 238 13.73 9.95 9.44
N ILE A 239 12.81 9.90 10.40
CA ILE A 239 11.81 8.83 10.58
C ILE A 239 10.43 9.44 10.88
N PRO A 240 9.56 9.68 9.88
CA PRO A 240 8.25 10.29 10.10
C PRO A 240 7.41 9.59 11.18
N VAL A 241 7.37 8.26 11.18
CA VAL A 241 6.64 7.45 12.16
C VAL A 241 7.49 6.27 12.61
N ILE A 242 7.72 6.14 13.91
CA ILE A 242 8.38 4.99 14.52
C ILE A 242 7.64 4.53 15.78
N ILE A 243 7.02 3.35 15.75
CA ILE A 243 6.17 2.90 16.85
C ILE A 243 6.38 1.41 17.14
N GLU A 244 6.66 1.08 18.40
CA GLU A 244 6.65 -0.27 18.94
C GLU A 244 5.24 -0.64 19.41
N GLY A 245 4.46 -1.19 18.49
CA GLY A 245 3.05 -1.41 18.70
C GLY A 245 2.36 -2.32 17.68
N ASN A 246 1.14 -2.71 18.03
CA ASN A 246 0.25 -3.56 17.24
C ASN A 246 -1.06 -2.82 16.98
N ALA A 247 -1.87 -3.32 16.05
CA ALA A 247 -3.11 -2.68 15.63
C ALA A 247 -2.93 -1.18 15.32
N LEU A 248 -1.77 -0.83 14.76
CA LEU A 248 -1.44 0.52 14.34
C LEU A 248 -2.18 0.85 13.05
N ARG A 249 -2.68 2.07 12.95
CA ARG A 249 -3.25 2.62 11.72
C ARG A 249 -2.46 3.84 11.30
N ILE A 250 -1.89 3.79 10.11
CA ILE A 250 -1.18 4.90 9.48
C ILE A 250 -1.87 5.16 8.14
N ALA A 251 -2.78 6.12 8.11
CA ALA A 251 -3.69 6.34 6.97
C ALA A 251 -3.89 7.83 6.70
N GLY A 252 -4.06 8.23 5.45
CA GLY A 252 -4.34 9.62 5.07
C GLY A 252 -3.18 10.58 5.33
N ASN A 253 -1.92 10.16 5.15
CA ASN A 253 -0.75 11.00 5.38
C ASN A 253 0.01 11.31 4.09
N PHE A 254 0.63 12.49 4.05
CA PHE A 254 1.62 12.86 3.03
C PHE A 254 3.02 12.74 3.65
N PHE A 255 3.89 11.93 3.04
CA PHE A 255 5.28 11.75 3.46
C PHE A 255 6.21 12.29 2.38
N ASN A 256 6.94 13.37 2.69
CA ASN A 256 7.80 14.09 1.75
C ASN A 256 7.07 14.56 0.48
N VAL A 257 5.77 14.83 0.58
CA VAL A 257 4.96 15.44 -0.48
C VAL A 257 4.35 16.73 0.07
N PHE A 258 4.55 17.83 -0.64
CA PHE A 258 4.04 19.13 -0.26
C PHE A 258 2.50 19.14 -0.27
N PRO A 259 1.86 20.10 0.42
CA PRO A 259 0.40 20.21 0.47
C PRO A 259 -0.27 20.34 -0.91
N ASP A 260 0.45 20.71 -1.97
CA ASP A 260 -0.10 20.73 -3.33
C ASP A 260 -0.42 19.32 -3.88
N GLY A 261 0.20 18.28 -3.32
CA GLY A 261 0.11 16.89 -3.74
C GLY A 261 0.95 16.53 -4.97
N GLN A 262 1.61 17.51 -5.59
CA GLN A 262 2.28 17.41 -6.89
C GLN A 262 3.80 17.58 -6.80
N THR A 263 4.29 18.21 -5.73
CA THR A 263 5.71 18.45 -5.51
C THR A 263 6.19 17.57 -4.37
N ASP A 264 7.25 16.79 -4.59
CA ASP A 264 7.92 16.07 -3.51
C ASP A 264 9.11 16.86 -2.95
N PHE A 265 9.60 16.42 -1.81
CA PHE A 265 10.75 17.05 -1.16
C PHE A 265 12.06 16.82 -1.93
N LEU A 266 12.14 15.77 -2.75
CA LEU A 266 13.36 15.40 -3.52
C LEU A 266 13.44 16.06 -4.90
N ALA A 267 13.27 17.38 -4.98
CA ALA A 267 13.21 18.11 -6.25
C ALA A 267 14.41 17.85 -7.21
N ASP A 268 15.60 17.46 -6.72
CA ASP A 268 16.83 17.46 -7.55
C ASP A 268 17.73 16.21 -7.48
N GLY A 269 17.33 15.11 -6.82
CA GLY A 269 18.10 13.85 -6.87
C GLY A 269 19.56 13.90 -6.37
N SER A 270 19.97 14.94 -5.63
CA SER A 270 21.29 15.03 -4.99
C SER A 270 21.38 14.05 -3.81
N PRO A 271 22.52 13.35 -3.61
CA PRO A 271 22.72 12.51 -2.42
C PRO A 271 22.69 13.41 -1.18
N GLY A 272 21.82 13.13 -0.22
CA GLY A 272 21.76 13.93 1.01
C GLY A 272 20.42 14.01 1.73
N HIS A 273 19.37 13.28 1.30
CA HIS A 273 18.25 13.10 2.20
C HIS A 273 18.63 12.05 3.26
N GLU A 274 18.78 12.50 4.49
CA GLU A 274 18.85 11.64 5.67
C GLU A 274 17.41 11.15 5.93
N LEU A 275 17.04 9.99 5.33
CA LEU A 275 15.87 9.19 5.72
C LEU A 275 16.42 7.87 6.23
N GLN A 276 15.83 7.32 7.29
CA GLN A 276 16.09 5.93 7.64
C GLN A 276 15.05 5.00 7.02
N ALA A 277 13.77 5.28 7.30
CA ALA A 277 12.60 4.76 6.60
C ALA A 277 11.44 5.76 6.76
N PHE A 278 10.38 5.65 5.96
CA PHE A 278 9.17 6.47 6.19
C PHE A 278 8.41 6.03 7.44
N ILE A 279 8.29 4.71 7.61
CA ILE A 279 7.55 4.09 8.69
C ILE A 279 8.38 2.94 9.23
N GLU A 280 8.63 2.94 10.53
CA GLU A 280 9.25 1.83 11.26
C GLU A 280 8.28 1.31 12.32
N VAL A 281 8.04 0.00 12.33
CA VAL A 281 7.13 -0.60 13.31
C VAL A 281 7.74 -1.85 13.94
N SER A 282 7.76 -1.89 15.26
CA SER A 282 8.03 -3.12 16.00
C SER A 282 6.76 -3.82 16.42
N SER A 283 6.75 -5.16 16.43
CA SER A 283 5.59 -5.97 16.85
C SER A 283 4.32 -5.68 16.03
N ALA A 284 4.50 -5.59 14.71
CA ALA A 284 3.56 -5.09 13.70
C ALA A 284 2.29 -5.95 13.47
N ASP A 285 1.79 -6.66 14.47
CA ASP A 285 0.56 -7.43 14.33
C ASP A 285 -0.63 -6.50 14.08
N ASN A 286 -1.50 -6.83 13.10
CA ASN A 286 -2.67 -6.03 12.72
C ASN A 286 -2.33 -4.60 12.26
N LEU A 287 -1.13 -4.37 11.73
CA LEU A 287 -0.73 -3.09 11.16
C LEU A 287 -1.53 -2.77 9.87
N VAL A 288 -2.08 -1.57 9.79
CA VAL A 288 -2.70 -1.01 8.57
C VAL A 288 -1.93 0.23 8.14
N ILE A 289 -1.38 0.19 6.93
CA ILE A 289 -0.81 1.34 6.23
C ILE A 289 -1.67 1.60 5.00
N GLY A 290 -2.47 2.66 5.05
CA GLY A 290 -3.44 3.02 4.02
C GLY A 290 -4.86 2.60 4.40
N THR A 291 -5.63 2.10 3.43
CA THR A 291 -7.01 1.65 3.65
C THR A 291 -7.07 0.23 4.21
N ASP A 292 -8.06 -0.07 5.06
CA ASP A 292 -8.40 -1.43 5.48
C ASP A 292 -9.53 -2.07 4.67
N GLY A 293 -10.10 -1.36 3.69
CA GLY A 293 -11.06 -1.89 2.72
C GLY A 293 -12.43 -2.21 3.33
N ASP A 294 -12.81 -1.55 4.43
CA ASP A 294 -14.03 -1.91 5.16
C ASP A 294 -15.31 -1.25 4.61
N GLY A 295 -15.19 -0.48 3.53
CA GLY A 295 -16.25 0.24 2.86
C GLY A 295 -16.51 1.63 3.46
N VAL A 296 -15.75 2.05 4.47
CA VAL A 296 -15.96 3.32 5.17
C VAL A 296 -14.75 4.23 4.99
N ASN A 297 -14.93 5.33 4.26
CA ASN A 297 -13.90 6.35 3.99
C ASN A 297 -12.62 5.85 3.28
N ASP A 298 -12.57 4.62 2.76
CA ASP A 298 -11.39 4.01 2.12
C ASP A 298 -10.67 4.92 1.12
N ALA A 299 -11.42 5.74 0.37
CA ALA A 299 -10.88 6.70 -0.59
C ALA A 299 -9.97 7.78 0.04
N GLU A 300 -10.14 8.06 1.33
CA GLU A 300 -9.43 9.10 2.08
C GLU A 300 -8.29 8.53 2.94
N GLU A 301 -8.12 7.21 2.98
CA GLU A 301 -7.20 6.53 3.91
C GLU A 301 -5.83 6.28 3.31
N ARG A 302 -5.70 6.48 2.00
CA ARG A 302 -4.45 6.41 1.24
C ARG A 302 -3.35 7.28 1.88
N ASN A 303 -2.13 6.75 1.96
CA ASN A 303 -0.95 7.58 2.15
C ASN A 303 -0.30 7.91 0.79
N ILE A 304 0.32 9.08 0.71
CA ILE A 304 1.09 9.55 -0.45
C ILE A 304 2.56 9.67 -0.03
N PHE A 305 3.41 8.83 -0.62
CA PHE A 305 4.85 8.79 -0.35
C PHE A 305 5.64 9.41 -1.50
N GLY A 306 6.45 10.42 -1.17
CA GLY A 306 7.36 11.10 -2.07
C GLY A 306 8.48 10.20 -2.59
N GLY A 307 9.35 10.75 -3.44
CA GLY A 307 10.52 10.01 -3.93
C GLY A 307 11.52 9.72 -2.82
N VAL A 308 12.24 8.60 -2.92
CA VAL A 308 13.40 8.24 -2.10
C VAL A 308 14.39 7.46 -2.96
N THR A 309 15.67 7.83 -2.98
CA THR A 309 16.74 7.09 -3.70
C THR A 309 17.78 6.46 -2.77
N HIS A 310 17.75 6.87 -1.50
CA HIS A 310 18.59 6.36 -0.43
C HIS A 310 17.82 6.48 0.89
N ALA A 311 17.88 5.42 1.68
CA ALA A 311 17.45 5.41 3.08
C ALA A 311 18.38 4.50 3.86
N ASP A 312 18.65 4.83 5.13
CA ASP A 312 19.69 4.16 5.93
C ASP A 312 19.36 2.69 6.20
N ASP A 313 18.08 2.35 6.41
CA ASP A 313 17.63 0.96 6.56
C ASP A 313 17.44 0.24 5.21
N ASN A 314 17.65 0.95 4.10
CA ASN A 314 17.55 0.41 2.76
C ASN A 314 16.14 -0.11 2.41
N GLU A 315 15.09 0.43 3.04
CA GLU A 315 13.66 0.21 2.75
C GLU A 315 12.80 1.45 3.06
N LEU A 316 11.59 1.50 2.49
CA LEU A 316 10.60 2.56 2.78
C LEU A 316 9.78 2.26 4.03
N LEU A 317 9.37 0.99 4.18
CA LEU A 317 8.55 0.49 5.28
C LEU A 317 9.34 -0.58 6.03
N GLU A 318 9.76 -0.29 7.24
CA GLU A 318 10.51 -1.24 8.05
C GLU A 318 9.61 -1.90 9.10
N THR A 319 9.80 -3.21 9.27
CA THR A 319 9.27 -3.92 10.43
C THR A 319 10.40 -4.57 11.21
N TYR A 320 10.38 -4.50 12.54
CA TYR A 320 11.42 -5.11 13.38
C TYR A 320 10.82 -5.72 14.68
N GLY A 321 11.65 -6.25 15.56
CA GLY A 321 11.20 -6.87 16.83
C GLY A 321 10.35 -8.13 16.64
N ILE A 322 9.72 -8.71 17.68
CA ILE A 322 9.39 -10.16 17.74
C ILE A 322 8.14 -10.68 16.99
N THR A 323 7.20 -9.86 16.53
CA THR A 323 5.96 -10.31 15.84
C THR A 323 5.61 -9.47 14.58
N GLY A 324 4.60 -9.87 13.79
CA GLY A 324 4.29 -9.25 12.49
C GLY A 324 3.34 -10.07 11.60
N THR A 325 2.08 -10.20 12.01
CA THR A 325 1.00 -10.90 11.30
C THR A 325 -0.20 -10.00 11.04
N ASN A 326 -0.98 -10.29 10.01
CA ASN A 326 -2.12 -9.50 9.57
C ASN A 326 -1.74 -8.04 9.22
N MET A 327 -0.62 -7.87 8.52
CA MET A 327 -0.18 -6.56 8.04
C MET A 327 -0.85 -6.24 6.71
N VAL A 328 -1.34 -5.02 6.56
CA VAL A 328 -2.01 -4.51 5.36
C VAL A 328 -1.32 -3.24 4.88
N VAL A 329 -0.91 -3.24 3.62
CA VAL A 329 -0.41 -2.07 2.88
C VAL A 329 -1.31 -1.93 1.65
N ALA A 330 -2.33 -1.10 1.73
CA ALA A 330 -3.35 -1.02 0.68
C ALA A 330 -3.72 0.43 0.36
N GLY A 331 -3.98 0.68 -0.91
CA GLY A 331 -4.45 1.95 -1.44
C GLY A 331 -3.41 3.07 -1.45
N ASN A 332 -2.14 2.83 -1.15
CA ASN A 332 -1.11 3.87 -1.06
C ASN A 332 -0.49 4.23 -2.41
N TYR A 333 0.08 5.44 -2.51
CA TYR A 333 0.87 5.88 -3.66
C TYR A 333 2.34 5.99 -3.25
N PHE A 334 3.22 5.23 -3.91
CA PHE A 334 4.67 5.26 -3.69
C PHE A 334 5.38 5.83 -4.92
N GLY A 335 6.13 6.91 -4.74
CA GLY A 335 6.85 7.59 -5.83
C GLY A 335 5.92 8.22 -6.87
N MET A 336 4.69 8.55 -6.47
CA MET A 336 3.63 9.02 -7.36
C MET A 336 2.87 10.16 -6.68
N ALA A 337 2.64 11.24 -7.43
CA ALA A 337 1.84 12.37 -7.01
C ALA A 337 0.35 12.05 -6.96
N VAL A 338 -0.45 12.96 -6.39
CA VAL A 338 -1.90 12.75 -6.20
C VAL A 338 -2.70 12.61 -7.50
N ASP A 339 -2.17 13.10 -8.62
CA ASP A 339 -2.79 12.93 -9.95
C ASP A 339 -2.68 11.50 -10.52
N GLY A 340 -1.89 10.62 -9.89
CA GLY A 340 -1.68 9.24 -10.34
C GLY A 340 -0.91 9.12 -11.66
N VAL A 341 -0.25 10.20 -12.11
CA VAL A 341 0.52 10.30 -13.36
C VAL A 341 1.93 10.84 -13.13
N THR A 342 2.09 11.90 -12.34
CA THR A 342 3.36 12.57 -12.07
C THR A 342 4.23 11.70 -11.14
N ARG A 343 5.37 11.24 -11.65
CA ARG A 343 6.30 10.37 -10.91
C ARG A 343 7.39 11.19 -10.23
N PHE A 344 7.75 10.76 -9.02
CA PHE A 344 8.87 11.30 -8.28
C PHE A 344 10.14 10.50 -8.53
N THR A 345 11.30 11.11 -8.24
CA THR A 345 12.58 10.41 -8.33
C THR A 345 12.67 9.38 -7.19
N ASN A 346 12.51 8.11 -7.51
CA ASN A 346 12.25 7.07 -6.51
C ASN A 346 12.90 5.73 -6.88
N SER A 347 13.62 5.11 -5.94
CA SER A 347 14.24 3.78 -6.04
C SER A 347 14.66 3.26 -4.67
N MET A 348 13.79 2.48 -4.05
CA MET A 348 14.02 1.83 -2.76
C MET A 348 13.28 0.50 -2.72
N LYS A 349 13.64 -0.36 -1.75
CA LYS A 349 12.77 -1.49 -1.40
C LYS A 349 11.48 -0.96 -0.79
N LEU A 350 10.37 -1.57 -1.15
CA LEU A 350 9.07 -1.16 -0.62
C LEU A 350 8.94 -1.52 0.86
N PHE A 351 9.34 -2.74 1.25
CA PHE A 351 9.17 -3.24 2.61
C PHE A 351 10.35 -4.10 3.08
N GLY A 352 10.58 -4.10 4.39
CA GLY A 352 11.63 -4.85 5.07
C GLY A 352 11.11 -5.92 6.04
N ASN A 353 11.89 -7.00 6.18
CA ASN A 353 11.92 -7.91 7.33
C ASN A 353 10.65 -8.75 7.61
N VAL A 354 9.88 -9.11 6.58
CA VAL A 354 8.74 -10.02 6.76
C VAL A 354 9.24 -11.41 7.15
N ARG A 355 8.86 -11.86 8.35
CA ARG A 355 9.37 -13.10 8.92
C ARG A 355 8.78 -14.37 8.33
N ASN A 356 9.41 -15.50 8.65
CA ASN A 356 9.00 -16.84 8.20
C ASN A 356 7.59 -17.26 8.63
N TYR A 357 6.99 -16.59 9.61
CA TYR A 357 5.59 -16.75 10.02
C TYR A 357 4.74 -15.49 9.79
N GLY A 358 5.35 -14.41 9.28
CA GLY A 358 4.67 -13.15 9.05
C GLY A 358 3.69 -13.22 7.89
N THR A 359 2.65 -12.39 7.95
CA THR A 359 1.67 -12.26 6.87
C THR A 359 1.52 -10.79 6.47
N LEU A 360 1.60 -10.54 5.16
CA LEU A 360 1.55 -9.21 4.57
C LEU A 360 0.64 -9.22 3.35
N ARG A 361 -0.35 -8.33 3.34
CA ARG A 361 -1.17 -8.01 2.17
C ARG A 361 -0.69 -6.68 1.59
N ILE A 362 -0.33 -6.69 0.31
CA ILE A 362 -0.02 -5.50 -0.48
C ILE A 362 -1.09 -5.42 -1.57
N GLY A 363 -2.00 -4.45 -1.46
CA GLY A 363 -3.11 -4.30 -2.39
C GLY A 363 -4.39 -4.99 -1.93
N SER A 364 -5.26 -5.34 -2.88
CA SER A 364 -6.61 -5.84 -2.59
C SER A 364 -6.62 -7.30 -2.12
N ASP A 365 -7.55 -7.64 -1.22
CA ASP A 365 -7.90 -9.05 -0.96
C ASP A 365 -8.99 -9.59 -1.89
N PHE A 366 -9.63 -8.70 -2.66
CA PHE A 366 -10.71 -8.98 -3.61
C PHE A 366 -11.94 -9.61 -2.96
N ASP A 367 -12.33 -9.11 -1.79
CA ASP A 367 -13.55 -9.53 -1.09
C ASP A 367 -14.84 -8.89 -1.64
N GLY A 368 -14.71 -7.97 -2.59
CA GLY A 368 -15.81 -7.26 -3.24
C GLY A 368 -16.16 -5.92 -2.59
N VAL A 369 -15.42 -5.50 -1.56
CA VAL A 369 -15.55 -4.20 -0.91
C VAL A 369 -14.29 -3.39 -1.18
N SER A 370 -14.47 -2.23 -1.82
CA SER A 370 -13.38 -1.27 -2.05
C SER A 370 -12.15 -1.80 -2.81
N ASP A 371 -12.20 -2.97 -3.46
CA ASP A 371 -11.09 -3.60 -4.19
C ASP A 371 -10.25 -2.62 -5.05
N ALA A 372 -10.92 -1.72 -5.77
CA ALA A 372 -10.26 -0.73 -6.62
C ALA A 372 -9.50 0.36 -5.82
N LEU A 373 -9.98 0.69 -4.62
CA LEU A 373 -9.34 1.65 -3.71
C LEU A 373 -8.21 1.01 -2.91
N GLU A 374 -8.28 -0.29 -2.63
CA GLU A 374 -7.22 -1.06 -1.97
C GLU A 374 -5.97 -1.24 -2.84
N ALA A 375 -6.08 -1.08 -4.16
CA ALA A 375 -4.93 -1.14 -5.06
C ALA A 375 -3.92 -0.03 -4.76
N ASN A 376 -2.67 -0.39 -4.44
CA ASN A 376 -1.58 0.57 -4.38
C ASN A 376 -1.16 1.00 -5.79
N VAL A 377 -0.64 2.22 -5.92
CA VAL A 377 0.17 2.65 -7.06
C VAL A 377 1.63 2.63 -6.62
N ILE A 378 2.43 1.75 -7.22
CA ILE A 378 3.82 1.51 -6.81
C ILE A 378 4.72 1.83 -8.00
N ALA A 379 5.31 3.02 -7.97
CA ALA A 379 6.21 3.52 -9.00
C ALA A 379 7.65 3.60 -8.44
N MET A 380 8.51 2.71 -8.90
CA MET A 380 9.91 2.62 -8.48
C MET A 380 10.85 2.79 -9.68
N ASN A 381 12.14 2.95 -9.38
CA ASN A 381 13.25 3.07 -10.32
C ASN A 381 13.05 4.15 -11.39
N HIS A 382 12.56 5.32 -10.96
CA HIS A 382 12.33 6.48 -11.82
C HIS A 382 13.21 7.67 -11.42
N PRO A 383 13.80 8.43 -12.37
CA PRO A 383 14.05 8.07 -13.76
C PRO A 383 15.11 6.96 -13.88
N PHE A 384 14.84 5.92 -14.67
CA PHE A 384 15.69 4.74 -14.72
C PHE A 384 17.13 5.03 -15.14
N ASP A 385 17.33 5.79 -16.22
CA ASP A 385 18.68 6.07 -16.78
C ASP A 385 19.54 6.92 -15.84
N THR A 386 18.92 7.73 -14.99
CA THR A 386 19.62 8.52 -13.96
C THR A 386 20.07 7.63 -12.81
N LEU A 387 19.21 6.72 -12.36
CA LEU A 387 19.46 5.86 -11.21
C LEU A 387 20.36 4.66 -11.55
N PHE A 388 20.27 4.18 -12.79
CA PHE A 388 21.01 3.03 -13.31
C PHE A 388 21.70 3.39 -14.63
N PRO A 389 22.73 4.25 -14.62
CA PRO A 389 23.40 4.71 -15.84
C PRO A 389 24.18 3.59 -16.57
N ALA A 390 24.55 2.52 -15.87
CA ALA A 390 25.22 1.35 -16.44
C ALA A 390 24.64 0.03 -15.89
N PRO A 391 23.40 -0.35 -16.26
CA PRO A 391 22.68 -1.45 -15.61
C PRO A 391 23.40 -2.80 -15.65
N THR A 392 24.18 -3.10 -16.70
CA THR A 392 24.90 -4.37 -16.86
C THR A 392 25.98 -4.63 -15.79
N VAL A 393 26.41 -3.61 -15.06
CA VAL A 393 27.41 -3.72 -13.98
C VAL A 393 26.86 -3.22 -12.64
N MET A 394 25.56 -2.93 -12.55
CA MET A 394 24.89 -2.47 -11.35
C MET A 394 23.93 -3.52 -10.82
N THR A 395 23.77 -3.58 -9.51
CA THR A 395 22.77 -4.46 -8.88
C THR A 395 21.42 -3.77 -8.88
N PRO A 396 20.35 -4.41 -9.39
CA PRO A 396 19.00 -3.86 -9.27
C PRO A 396 18.57 -3.79 -7.80
N ARG A 397 17.73 -2.81 -7.46
CA ARG A 397 17.07 -2.80 -6.14
C ARG A 397 16.09 -3.98 -6.04
N ILE A 398 16.03 -4.64 -4.90
CA ILE A 398 15.02 -5.67 -4.66
C ILE A 398 13.67 -5.05 -4.27
N PHE A 399 12.57 -5.75 -4.53
CA PHE A 399 11.22 -5.25 -4.24
C PHE A 399 10.94 -5.15 -2.73
N GLY A 400 11.38 -6.14 -1.96
CA GLY A 400 11.29 -6.19 -0.51
C GLY A 400 12.08 -7.36 0.06
N THR A 401 12.22 -7.41 1.39
CA THR A 401 12.88 -8.53 2.08
C THR A 401 11.89 -9.38 2.85
N SER A 402 12.01 -10.69 2.67
CA SER A 402 11.17 -11.67 3.38
C SER A 402 11.94 -12.96 3.64
N GLN A 403 11.61 -13.62 4.75
CA GLN A 403 12.17 -14.93 5.10
C GLN A 403 11.34 -16.07 4.50
N ALA A 404 11.98 -17.23 4.29
CA ALA A 404 11.29 -18.42 3.79
C ALA A 404 10.13 -18.82 4.71
N GLY A 405 8.91 -18.90 4.17
CA GLY A 405 7.68 -19.22 4.91
C GLY A 405 6.73 -18.04 5.13
N ALA A 406 7.20 -16.81 4.89
CA ALA A 406 6.38 -15.61 4.86
C ALA A 406 5.21 -15.76 3.88
N GLN A 407 4.00 -15.36 4.30
CA GLN A 407 2.83 -15.33 3.42
C GLN A 407 2.62 -13.90 2.93
N ILE A 408 2.88 -13.65 1.65
CA ILE A 408 2.74 -12.32 1.06
C ILE A 408 1.78 -12.38 -0.12
N SER A 409 0.76 -11.53 -0.09
CA SER A 409 -0.19 -11.30 -1.19
C SER A 409 0.11 -9.96 -1.84
N VAL A 410 0.20 -9.88 -3.17
CA VAL A 410 0.51 -8.64 -3.93
C VAL A 410 -0.51 -8.40 -5.04
N ARG A 411 -1.80 -8.51 -4.71
CA ARG A 411 -2.89 -8.57 -5.69
C ARG A 411 -3.48 -7.17 -5.97
N GLY A 412 -3.91 -6.95 -7.21
CA GLY A 412 -4.65 -5.74 -7.64
C GLY A 412 -3.82 -4.45 -7.79
N ASN A 413 -2.55 -4.44 -7.40
CA ASN A 413 -1.71 -3.24 -7.48
C ASN A 413 -1.44 -2.77 -8.92
N ARG A 414 -1.23 -1.45 -9.07
CA ARG A 414 -0.71 -0.80 -10.29
C ARG A 414 0.79 -0.61 -10.13
N MET A 415 1.59 -1.49 -10.73
CA MET A 415 3.05 -1.49 -10.62
C MET A 415 3.71 -0.84 -11.85
N ILE A 416 4.71 0.01 -11.66
CA ILE A 416 5.39 0.80 -12.69
C ILE A 416 6.89 0.83 -12.43
N GLY A 417 7.70 0.28 -13.33
CA GLY A 417 9.16 0.35 -13.26
C GLY A 417 9.80 -0.38 -12.07
N ASN A 418 9.06 -1.17 -11.29
CA ASN A 418 9.62 -1.96 -10.19
C ASN A 418 10.44 -3.15 -10.69
N THR A 419 11.11 -3.80 -9.75
CA THR A 419 11.76 -5.10 -9.94
C THR A 419 10.81 -6.25 -9.60
N LEU A 420 11.30 -7.49 -9.71
CA LEU A 420 10.52 -8.71 -9.50
C LEU A 420 9.81 -8.73 -8.14
N ALA A 421 8.48 -8.85 -8.17
CA ALA A 421 7.60 -8.95 -7.01
C ALA A 421 6.83 -10.28 -6.99
N PRO A 422 6.43 -10.81 -5.81
CA PRO A 422 6.76 -10.29 -4.47
C PRO A 422 8.20 -10.57 -4.05
N PHE A 423 8.87 -11.54 -4.66
CA PHE A 423 10.22 -11.94 -4.31
C PHE A 423 11.20 -11.66 -5.46
N THR A 424 12.23 -10.86 -5.21
CA THR A 424 13.27 -10.60 -6.22
C THR A 424 14.28 -11.73 -6.24
N PHE A 425 14.01 -12.76 -7.04
CA PHE A 425 14.88 -13.94 -7.16
C PHE A 425 16.12 -13.73 -8.04
N ALA A 426 16.13 -12.67 -8.86
CA ALA A 426 17.24 -12.34 -9.76
C ALA A 426 17.89 -11.02 -9.33
N ASP A 427 19.13 -11.09 -8.89
CA ASP A 427 19.93 -9.93 -8.45
C ASP A 427 21.35 -9.92 -9.03
N GLY A 428 21.71 -10.93 -9.83
CA GLY A 428 23.02 -11.09 -10.46
C GLY A 428 24.02 -11.89 -9.63
N PHE A 429 23.64 -12.32 -8.41
CA PHE A 429 24.52 -13.10 -7.52
C PHE A 429 24.05 -14.55 -7.33
N GLY A 430 22.83 -14.91 -7.76
CA GLY A 430 22.28 -16.26 -7.72
C GLY A 430 21.84 -16.76 -6.33
N GLY A 431 22.21 -16.09 -5.24
CA GLY A 431 21.81 -16.48 -3.87
C GLY A 431 20.30 -16.38 -3.65
N GLN A 432 19.66 -15.35 -4.20
CA GLN A 432 18.21 -15.15 -4.12
C GLN A 432 17.43 -16.24 -4.88
N LEU A 433 17.94 -16.71 -6.02
CA LEU A 433 17.32 -17.79 -6.78
C LEU A 433 17.22 -19.07 -5.97
N ALA A 434 18.25 -19.40 -5.18
CA ALA A 434 18.20 -20.56 -4.27
C ALA A 434 17.19 -20.37 -3.12
N ALA A 435 17.02 -19.14 -2.63
CA ALA A 435 16.04 -18.82 -1.58
C ALA A 435 14.59 -18.86 -2.10
N PHE A 436 14.37 -18.56 -3.38
CA PHE A 436 13.04 -18.44 -3.98
C PHE A 436 12.20 -19.73 -3.91
N THR A 437 12.82 -20.90 -4.10
CA THR A 437 12.15 -22.19 -3.92
C THR A 437 11.68 -22.38 -2.48
N ASN A 438 12.51 -22.02 -1.49
CA ASN A 438 12.15 -22.13 -0.08
C ASN A 438 11.06 -21.14 0.36
N TYR A 439 11.02 -19.97 -0.28
CA TYR A 439 9.93 -19.01 -0.11
C TYR A 439 8.59 -19.60 -0.56
N SER A 440 8.58 -20.31 -1.70
CA SER A 440 7.36 -20.83 -2.35
C SER A 440 6.85 -22.17 -1.78
N ARG A 441 7.74 -23.01 -1.23
CA ARG A 441 7.44 -24.43 -0.87
C ARG A 441 6.28 -24.67 0.09
N ARG A 442 5.86 -23.66 0.85
CA ARG A 442 4.74 -23.75 1.79
C ARG A 442 3.38 -23.69 1.09
N PHE A 443 3.35 -23.12 -0.12
CA PHE A 443 2.11 -22.71 -0.80
C PHE A 443 1.86 -23.51 -2.09
N MET A 444 2.92 -23.99 -2.75
CA MET A 444 2.83 -24.67 -4.04
C MET A 444 3.86 -25.80 -4.20
N ASP A 445 3.61 -26.75 -5.11
CA ASP A 445 4.54 -27.84 -5.43
C ASP A 445 5.77 -27.33 -6.19
N THR A 446 6.90 -27.29 -5.49
CA THR A 446 8.17 -26.80 -6.04
C THR A 446 8.89 -27.80 -6.94
N ASN A 447 8.33 -28.98 -7.19
CA ASN A 447 8.80 -29.88 -8.24
C ASN A 447 8.27 -29.49 -9.62
N GLN A 448 7.30 -28.57 -9.66
CA GLN A 448 6.77 -27.94 -10.88
C GLN A 448 7.30 -26.50 -11.02
N PRO A 449 7.16 -25.87 -12.20
CA PRO A 449 7.50 -24.45 -12.36
C PRO A 449 6.70 -23.56 -11.39
N ILE A 450 7.40 -22.93 -10.45
CA ILE A 450 6.82 -22.07 -9.40
C ILE A 450 6.40 -20.67 -9.89
N ILE A 451 6.91 -20.25 -11.05
CA ILE A 451 6.44 -19.07 -11.78
C ILE A 451 5.41 -19.56 -12.80
N PRO A 452 4.19 -19.01 -12.86
CA PRO A 452 3.22 -19.38 -13.86
C PRO A 452 3.75 -19.14 -15.28
N GLN A 453 3.33 -19.98 -16.22
CA GLN A 453 3.76 -19.93 -17.61
C GLN A 453 2.56 -19.66 -18.51
N LEU A 454 2.64 -18.62 -19.33
CA LEU A 454 1.63 -18.36 -20.37
C LEU A 454 2.00 -19.10 -21.65
N LEU A 455 1.03 -19.79 -22.25
CA LEU A 455 1.24 -20.57 -23.47
C LEU A 455 1.11 -19.67 -24.70
N THR A 456 2.00 -19.87 -25.67
CA THR A 456 2.09 -19.08 -26.92
C THR A 456 0.90 -19.26 -27.86
N ASN A 457 0.05 -20.25 -27.61
CA ASN A 457 -1.21 -20.47 -28.31
C ASN A 457 -2.40 -19.74 -27.66
N SER A 458 -2.14 -18.84 -26.70
CA SER A 458 -3.15 -17.93 -26.15
C SER A 458 -3.60 -16.91 -27.20
N THR A 459 -4.87 -16.55 -27.13
CA THR A 459 -5.52 -15.60 -28.04
C THR A 459 -6.24 -14.50 -27.28
N THR A 460 -6.64 -13.43 -27.96
CA THR A 460 -7.49 -12.36 -27.40
C THR A 460 -8.85 -12.85 -26.87
N ALA A 461 -9.23 -14.12 -27.08
CA ALA A 461 -10.44 -14.72 -26.52
C ALA A 461 -10.17 -15.84 -25.50
N ARG A 462 -8.96 -16.43 -25.50
CA ARG A 462 -8.61 -17.60 -24.69
C ARG A 462 -7.20 -17.45 -24.13
N LEU A 463 -7.09 -17.27 -22.83
CA LEU A 463 -5.80 -17.23 -22.14
C LEU A 463 -5.46 -18.62 -21.62
N ARG A 464 -4.30 -19.14 -22.01
CA ARG A 464 -3.85 -20.48 -21.63
C ARG A 464 -2.55 -20.41 -20.85
N GLY A 465 -2.43 -21.24 -19.84
CA GLY A 465 -1.22 -21.28 -19.04
C GLY A 465 -1.15 -22.44 -18.08
N LEU A 466 0.00 -22.50 -17.41
CA LEU A 466 0.32 -23.48 -16.38
C LEU A 466 0.70 -22.75 -15.09
N CYS A 467 0.36 -23.34 -13.95
CA CYS A 467 0.90 -22.97 -12.65
C CYS A 467 1.15 -24.23 -11.82
N ALA A 468 2.07 -24.15 -10.86
CA ALA A 468 2.29 -25.24 -9.92
C ALA A 468 0.98 -25.57 -9.16
N PRO A 469 0.69 -26.85 -8.88
CA PRO A 469 -0.40 -27.20 -7.97
C PRO A 469 -0.18 -26.63 -6.56
N GLY A 470 -1.26 -26.24 -5.90
CA GLY A 470 -1.21 -25.76 -4.51
C GLY A 470 -0.97 -26.87 -3.49
N VAL A 471 -0.34 -26.52 -2.36
CA VAL A 471 -0.11 -27.43 -1.23
C VAL A 471 -1.12 -27.14 -0.12
N THR A 472 -1.71 -28.17 0.49
CA THR A 472 -2.68 -28.01 1.60
C THR A 472 -2.11 -27.13 2.73
N PRO A 473 -2.86 -26.12 3.22
CA PRO A 473 -4.25 -25.80 2.89
C PRO A 473 -4.44 -24.87 1.68
N TYR A 474 -3.38 -24.38 1.04
CA TYR A 474 -3.40 -23.39 -0.04
C TYR A 474 -3.75 -23.99 -1.42
N THR A 475 -4.88 -24.70 -1.50
CA THR A 475 -5.30 -25.41 -2.72
C THR A 475 -6.24 -24.59 -3.61
N ASN A 476 -6.75 -23.45 -3.15
CA ASN A 476 -7.54 -22.55 -3.99
C ASN A 476 -6.57 -21.68 -4.81
N ILE A 477 -6.48 -21.93 -6.12
CA ILE A 477 -5.61 -21.17 -7.01
C ILE A 477 -6.44 -20.14 -7.77
N ILE A 478 -6.09 -18.86 -7.61
CA ILE A 478 -6.73 -17.74 -8.29
C ILE A 478 -5.71 -17.09 -9.21
N VAL A 479 -5.97 -17.08 -10.51
CA VAL A 479 -5.11 -16.46 -11.51
C VAL A 479 -5.57 -15.03 -11.75
N ASP A 480 -4.75 -14.06 -11.39
CA ASP A 480 -4.99 -12.66 -11.69
C ASP A 480 -4.35 -12.30 -13.02
N VAL A 481 -5.12 -11.65 -13.89
CA VAL A 481 -4.70 -11.26 -15.25
C VAL A 481 -4.43 -9.76 -15.29
N TYR A 482 -3.28 -9.38 -15.86
CA TYR A 482 -2.86 -8.00 -15.99
C TYR A 482 -2.38 -7.69 -17.41
N LEU A 483 -2.57 -6.44 -17.85
CA LEU A 483 -1.63 -5.86 -18.80
C LEU A 483 -0.29 -5.68 -18.09
N ALA A 484 0.79 -6.15 -18.71
CA ALA A 484 2.12 -6.08 -18.14
C ALA A 484 2.68 -4.65 -18.17
N ASP A 485 3.54 -4.32 -17.21
CA ASP A 485 4.33 -3.09 -17.26
C ASP A 485 5.50 -3.24 -18.23
N GLU A 486 5.38 -2.60 -19.39
CA GLU A 486 6.43 -2.61 -20.42
C GLU A 486 7.72 -1.92 -19.96
N GLU A 487 7.62 -0.95 -19.04
CA GLU A 487 8.78 -0.21 -18.54
C GLU A 487 9.70 -1.12 -17.70
N GLY A 488 9.17 -1.79 -16.67
CA GLY A 488 9.94 -2.75 -15.86
C GLY A 488 10.40 -3.95 -16.67
N TRP A 489 9.61 -4.39 -17.65
CA TRP A 489 10.04 -5.43 -18.60
C TRP A 489 11.26 -4.97 -19.40
N THR A 490 11.19 -3.82 -20.05
CA THR A 490 12.27 -3.33 -20.91
C THR A 490 13.52 -2.95 -20.11
N ASN A 491 13.33 -2.24 -18.99
CA ASN A 491 14.44 -1.81 -18.15
C ASN A 491 15.13 -3.00 -17.45
N GLY A 492 14.37 -4.02 -17.05
CA GLY A 492 14.92 -5.23 -16.45
C GLY A 492 15.88 -5.99 -17.38
N MET A 493 15.59 -6.03 -18.69
CA MET A 493 16.45 -6.69 -19.68
C MET A 493 17.85 -6.08 -19.74
N ARG A 494 17.96 -4.77 -19.47
CA ARG A 494 19.23 -4.02 -19.55
C ARG A 494 20.23 -4.41 -18.48
N PHE A 495 19.79 -5.06 -17.39
CA PHE A 495 20.68 -5.58 -16.36
C PHE A 495 21.42 -6.86 -16.79
N GLU A 496 20.96 -7.55 -17.84
CA GLU A 496 21.58 -8.78 -18.36
C GLU A 496 21.78 -9.88 -17.29
N LEU A 497 20.85 -9.98 -16.34
CA LEU A 497 20.95 -10.94 -15.24
C LEU A 497 20.95 -12.39 -15.75
N ALA A 498 21.87 -13.20 -15.22
CA ALA A 498 22.01 -14.60 -15.60
C ALA A 498 20.79 -15.43 -15.20
N GLU A 499 20.18 -15.12 -14.05
CA GLU A 499 18.96 -15.77 -13.54
C GLU A 499 17.73 -15.51 -14.42
N LEU A 500 17.79 -14.51 -15.31
CA LEU A 500 16.75 -14.17 -16.28
C LEU A 500 17.20 -14.41 -17.73
N SER A 501 18.30 -15.14 -17.93
CA SER A 501 18.83 -15.43 -19.26
C SER A 501 18.27 -16.73 -19.84
N TYR A 502 18.08 -16.75 -21.15
CA TYR A 502 17.74 -17.93 -21.92
C TYR A 502 18.63 -18.01 -23.15
N THR A 503 19.34 -19.12 -23.32
CA THR A 503 20.12 -19.41 -24.53
C THR A 503 19.31 -20.31 -25.45
N ASN A 504 19.02 -19.83 -26.65
CA ASN A 504 18.34 -20.62 -27.66
C ASN A 504 19.24 -21.81 -28.08
N PRO A 505 18.80 -23.07 -27.93
CA PRO A 505 19.62 -24.24 -28.23
C PRO A 505 19.90 -24.44 -29.72
N LEU A 506 19.17 -23.75 -30.60
CA LEU A 506 19.31 -23.83 -32.06
C LEU A 506 20.17 -22.70 -32.63
N THR A 507 20.05 -21.48 -32.08
CA THR A 507 20.80 -20.30 -32.58
C THR A 507 22.01 -19.95 -31.72
N PHE A 508 22.12 -20.51 -30.51
CA PHE A 508 23.10 -20.13 -29.48
C PHE A 508 23.03 -18.65 -29.05
N GLU A 509 21.95 -17.94 -29.40
CA GLU A 509 21.71 -16.57 -28.99
C GLU A 509 21.20 -16.55 -27.54
N THR A 510 21.90 -15.82 -26.67
CA THR A 510 21.42 -15.55 -25.30
C THR A 510 20.54 -14.31 -25.32
N ARG A 511 19.35 -14.43 -24.74
CA ARG A 511 18.42 -13.34 -24.49
C ARG A 511 18.19 -13.20 -22.99
N HIS A 512 17.83 -12.00 -22.57
CA HIS A 512 17.48 -11.71 -21.19
C HIS A 512 16.00 -11.33 -21.11
N HIS A 513 15.33 -11.84 -20.08
CA HIS A 513 14.00 -11.41 -19.70
C HIS A 513 14.07 -10.19 -18.79
N GLY A 514 13.00 -9.41 -18.80
CA GLY A 514 12.82 -8.27 -17.93
C GLY A 514 12.27 -8.61 -16.56
N PHE A 515 11.80 -7.58 -15.85
CA PHE A 515 11.05 -7.75 -14.61
C PHE A 515 9.54 -7.75 -14.89
N PRO A 516 8.89 -8.92 -15.01
CA PRO A 516 7.43 -8.99 -15.17
C PRO A 516 6.71 -8.42 -13.94
N GLN A 517 5.70 -7.59 -14.20
CA GLN A 517 4.79 -7.04 -13.19
C GLN A 517 3.50 -6.52 -13.84
N GLY A 518 2.44 -6.37 -13.04
CA GLY A 518 1.13 -5.91 -13.51
C GLY A 518 0.98 -4.39 -13.52
N ARG A 519 0.70 -3.82 -14.70
CA ARG A 519 0.40 -2.38 -14.86
C ARG A 519 -1.08 -2.08 -14.68
N VAL A 520 -1.94 -2.93 -15.23
CA VAL A 520 -3.41 -2.77 -15.20
C VAL A 520 -4.02 -4.12 -14.87
N TYR A 521 -4.69 -4.22 -13.72
CA TYR A 521 -5.48 -5.39 -13.38
C TYR A 521 -6.71 -5.49 -14.28
N LEU A 522 -6.98 -6.67 -14.82
CA LEU A 522 -8.09 -6.92 -15.75
C LEU A 522 -9.16 -7.85 -15.17
N GLY A 523 -8.79 -8.73 -14.25
CA GLY A 523 -9.72 -9.67 -13.64
C GLY A 523 -9.01 -10.87 -13.01
N SER A 524 -9.78 -11.66 -12.28
CA SER A 524 -9.32 -12.89 -11.62
C SER A 524 -10.17 -14.08 -12.05
N PHE A 525 -9.52 -15.22 -12.22
CA PHE A 525 -10.15 -16.47 -12.59
C PHE A 525 -9.71 -17.57 -11.62
N VAL A 526 -10.61 -18.48 -11.27
CA VAL A 526 -10.31 -19.59 -10.36
C VAL A 526 -9.91 -20.81 -11.19
N ASP A 527 -8.74 -21.38 -10.92
CA ASP A 527 -8.32 -22.65 -11.51
C ASP A 527 -9.26 -23.78 -11.07
N ASN A 528 -9.58 -24.70 -11.97
CA ASN A 528 -10.65 -25.69 -11.82
C ASN A 528 -12.02 -25.11 -11.38
N GLY A 529 -12.20 -23.79 -11.55
CA GLY A 529 -13.46 -23.11 -11.28
C GLY A 529 -14.42 -23.18 -12.47
N PRO A 530 -15.64 -22.64 -12.35
CA PRO A 530 -16.64 -22.67 -13.42
C PRO A 530 -16.20 -21.99 -14.73
N ALA A 531 -15.20 -21.11 -14.65
CA ALA A 531 -14.62 -20.40 -15.79
C ALA A 531 -13.41 -21.11 -16.42
N ASN A 532 -12.94 -22.23 -15.85
CA ASN A 532 -11.90 -23.08 -16.43
C ASN A 532 -12.55 -24.36 -17.00
N PRO A 533 -12.60 -24.55 -18.33
CA PRO A 533 -13.08 -25.78 -18.93
C PRO A 533 -12.07 -26.93 -18.79
N ASP A 534 -10.81 -26.63 -18.45
CA ASP A 534 -9.83 -27.64 -18.06
C ASP A 534 -10.00 -27.98 -16.58
N ALA A 535 -10.06 -29.28 -16.28
CA ALA A 535 -10.21 -29.78 -14.91
C ALA A 535 -8.87 -30.29 -14.33
N THR A 536 -7.78 -30.14 -15.09
CA THR A 536 -6.45 -30.53 -14.66
C THR A 536 -5.88 -29.43 -13.78
N THR A 537 -5.70 -29.71 -12.49
CA THR A 537 -5.10 -28.77 -11.54
C THR A 537 -3.76 -28.25 -12.04
N GLY A 538 -3.63 -26.92 -12.08
CA GLY A 538 -2.44 -26.26 -12.56
C GLY A 538 -2.40 -26.01 -14.07
N GLU A 539 -3.43 -26.41 -14.83
CA GLU A 539 -3.59 -26.04 -16.24
C GLU A 539 -4.88 -25.22 -16.41
N PHE A 540 -4.77 -24.06 -17.05
CA PHE A 540 -5.92 -23.18 -17.22
C PHE A 540 -6.17 -22.74 -18.66
N GLU A 541 -7.45 -22.64 -19.02
CA GLU A 541 -7.95 -21.98 -20.22
C GLU A 541 -9.10 -21.03 -19.87
N PHE A 542 -8.85 -19.72 -19.78
CA PHE A 542 -9.89 -18.75 -19.43
C PHE A 542 -10.47 -18.05 -20.65
N ASP A 543 -11.78 -17.78 -20.62
CA ASP A 543 -12.42 -16.84 -21.54
C ASP A 543 -12.05 -15.40 -21.15
N ILE A 544 -11.22 -14.77 -21.98
CA ILE A 544 -10.79 -13.38 -21.79
C ILE A 544 -11.34 -12.44 -22.86
N SER A 545 -12.28 -12.89 -23.68
CA SER A 545 -12.82 -12.11 -24.81
C SER A 545 -13.47 -10.79 -24.36
N ALA A 546 -13.98 -10.73 -23.14
CA ALA A 546 -14.59 -9.55 -22.54
C ALA A 546 -13.57 -8.55 -21.95
N LEU A 547 -12.30 -8.94 -21.78
CA LEU A 547 -11.28 -8.07 -21.17
C LEU A 547 -10.75 -6.99 -22.12
N GLY A 548 -11.09 -7.05 -23.41
CA GLY A 548 -10.73 -6.01 -24.39
C GLY A 548 -9.22 -5.88 -24.65
N ILE A 549 -8.46 -6.96 -24.49
CA ILE A 549 -7.00 -6.98 -24.69
C ILE A 549 -6.68 -7.00 -26.18
N ASN A 550 -5.87 -6.05 -26.63
CA ASN A 550 -5.38 -6.01 -28.01
C ASN A 550 -4.17 -6.95 -28.19
N ALA A 551 -4.01 -7.48 -29.41
CA ALA A 551 -2.98 -8.48 -29.71
C ALA A 551 -1.52 -7.95 -29.61
N ASP A 552 -1.33 -6.63 -29.64
CA ASP A 552 -0.05 -5.97 -29.47
C ASP A 552 0.33 -5.71 -28.00
N GLN A 553 -0.61 -5.85 -27.07
CA GLN A 553 -0.37 -5.63 -25.66
C GLN A 553 0.26 -6.85 -24.99
N LEU A 554 1.19 -6.60 -24.07
CA LEU A 554 1.76 -7.63 -23.22
C LEU A 554 0.79 -8.00 -22.09
N VAL A 555 0.55 -9.29 -21.93
CA VAL A 555 -0.25 -9.87 -20.84
C VAL A 555 0.66 -10.66 -19.91
N THR A 556 0.48 -10.47 -18.61
CA THR A 556 1.11 -11.27 -17.55
C THR A 556 0.04 -11.74 -16.56
N VAL A 557 0.39 -12.72 -15.74
CA VAL A 557 -0.47 -13.25 -14.68
C VAL A 557 0.30 -13.50 -13.40
N THR A 558 -0.42 -13.54 -12.28
CA THR A 558 0.04 -14.21 -11.06
C THR A 558 -0.87 -15.38 -10.75
N ALA A 559 -0.34 -16.43 -10.12
CA ALA A 559 -1.14 -17.46 -9.47
C ALA A 559 -1.13 -17.20 -7.96
N ASN A 560 -2.31 -17.14 -7.36
CA ASN A 560 -2.51 -16.81 -5.96
C ASN A 560 -3.06 -18.03 -5.22
N TYR A 561 -2.29 -18.54 -4.27
CA TYR A 561 -2.58 -19.75 -3.54
C TYR A 561 -3.23 -19.38 -2.21
N SER A 562 -4.52 -19.66 -2.08
CA SER A 562 -5.30 -19.30 -0.90
C SER A 562 -5.72 -20.53 -0.11
N ALA A 563 -5.59 -20.43 1.22
CA ALA A 563 -6.12 -21.42 2.15
C ALA A 563 -7.62 -21.23 2.43
N ASP A 564 -8.18 -20.11 1.97
CA ASP A 564 -9.57 -19.71 2.16
C ASP A 564 -10.26 -19.62 0.79
N ALA A 565 -11.60 -19.61 0.78
CA ALA A 565 -12.34 -19.54 -0.48
C ALA A 565 -12.07 -18.20 -1.21
N PRO A 566 -12.06 -18.19 -2.56
CA PRO A 566 -11.97 -16.93 -3.31
C PRO A 566 -13.02 -15.91 -2.86
N GLY A 567 -12.61 -14.65 -2.67
CA GLY A 567 -13.47 -13.58 -2.17
C GLY A 567 -13.63 -13.54 -0.65
N THR A 568 -12.85 -14.30 0.11
CA THR A 568 -12.86 -14.20 1.58
C THR A 568 -12.11 -12.93 2.03
N PRO A 569 -12.71 -12.05 2.87
CA PRO A 569 -12.03 -10.90 3.45
C PRO A 569 -10.76 -11.30 4.20
N ASN A 570 -9.65 -10.60 3.95
CA ASN A 570 -8.32 -10.85 4.50
C ASN A 570 -7.87 -12.33 4.41
N ALA A 571 -8.21 -12.99 3.30
CA ALA A 571 -7.85 -14.39 3.04
C ALA A 571 -6.35 -14.66 3.20
N ARG A 572 -6.01 -15.85 3.71
CA ARG A 572 -4.63 -16.35 3.80
C ARG A 572 -4.13 -16.74 2.42
N THR A 573 -3.61 -15.76 1.70
CA THR A 573 -3.22 -15.87 0.30
C THR A 573 -1.74 -15.56 0.11
N HIS A 574 -1.08 -16.36 -0.72
CA HIS A 574 0.28 -16.12 -1.19
C HIS A 574 0.29 -15.92 -2.71
N THR A 575 0.95 -14.87 -3.17
CA THR A 575 1.06 -14.53 -4.60
C THR A 575 2.36 -15.10 -5.17
N SER A 576 2.30 -15.83 -6.28
CA SER A 576 3.50 -16.18 -7.06
C SER A 576 4.17 -14.94 -7.63
N ASN A 577 5.42 -15.04 -8.06
CA ASN A 577 5.95 -14.05 -8.99
C ASN A 577 5.13 -14.01 -10.29
N PHE A 578 5.14 -12.85 -10.95
CA PHE A 578 4.47 -12.65 -12.23
C PHE A 578 5.08 -13.55 -13.32
N ALA A 579 4.22 -14.09 -14.17
CA ALA A 579 4.61 -14.83 -15.37
C ALA A 579 5.37 -13.93 -16.34
N PHE A 580 6.31 -14.52 -17.09
CA PHE A 580 6.88 -13.79 -18.22
C PHE A 580 5.77 -13.41 -19.21
N PRO A 581 5.67 -12.13 -19.62
CA PRO A 581 4.56 -11.67 -20.41
C PRO A 581 4.64 -12.20 -21.84
N ILE A 582 3.47 -12.37 -22.45
CA ILE A 582 3.34 -12.70 -23.87
C ILE A 582 2.43 -11.69 -24.56
N THR A 583 2.57 -11.55 -25.87
CA THR A 583 1.52 -10.98 -26.71
C THR A 583 0.49 -12.05 -27.06
N LEU A 584 -0.77 -11.64 -27.17
CA LEU A 584 -1.85 -12.56 -27.53
C LEU A 584 -2.00 -12.66 -29.05
N GLN A 585 -2.32 -13.85 -29.55
CA GLN A 585 -2.71 -14.01 -30.94
C GLN A 585 -4.14 -13.50 -31.15
N LEU A 586 -4.48 -13.04 -32.35
CA LEU A 586 -5.88 -12.73 -32.66
C LEU A 586 -6.72 -14.01 -32.56
N ALA A 587 -7.85 -13.92 -31.85
CA ALA A 587 -8.81 -15.00 -31.82
C ALA A 587 -9.30 -15.31 -33.25
N PRO A 588 -9.35 -16.60 -33.66
CA PRO A 588 -9.77 -16.96 -34.99
C PRO A 588 -11.24 -16.57 -35.21
N ARG A 589 -11.48 -15.78 -36.25
CA ARG A 589 -12.84 -15.36 -36.62
C ARG A 589 -13.36 -16.25 -37.76
N LEU A 590 -14.52 -16.85 -37.53
CA LEU A 590 -15.29 -17.47 -38.61
C LEU A 590 -15.91 -16.36 -39.46
N VAL A 591 -15.59 -16.34 -40.74
CA VAL A 591 -16.16 -15.47 -41.75
C VAL A 591 -17.08 -16.31 -42.64
N ILE A 592 -18.24 -15.76 -43.00
CA ILE A 592 -19.18 -16.37 -43.93
C ILE A 592 -19.42 -15.41 -45.09
N VAL A 593 -19.24 -15.89 -46.32
CA VAL A 593 -19.47 -15.11 -47.54
C VAL A 593 -20.29 -15.94 -48.52
N LYS A 594 -21.29 -15.33 -49.16
CA LYS A 594 -22.03 -15.99 -50.24
C LYS A 594 -21.14 -16.10 -51.49
N SER A 595 -21.02 -17.31 -52.04
CA SER A 595 -20.28 -17.57 -53.28
C SER A 595 -21.07 -18.53 -54.17
N GLY A 596 -21.68 -17.99 -55.23
CA GLY A 596 -22.58 -18.75 -56.10
C GLY A 596 -23.77 -19.35 -55.33
N GLY A 597 -23.98 -20.66 -55.48
CA GLY A 597 -25.01 -21.44 -54.76
C GLY A 597 -24.60 -21.90 -53.36
N ASN A 598 -23.43 -21.49 -52.86
CA ASN A 598 -22.88 -21.90 -51.57
C ASN A 598 -22.66 -20.69 -50.65
N VAL A 599 -22.56 -20.95 -49.34
CA VAL A 599 -21.83 -20.10 -48.41
C VAL A 599 -20.42 -20.66 -48.24
N LEU A 600 -19.44 -19.78 -48.32
CA LEU A 600 -18.05 -20.08 -48.02
C LEU A 600 -17.81 -19.67 -46.58
N LEU A 601 -17.60 -20.66 -45.72
CA LEU A 601 -17.05 -20.46 -44.39
C LEU A 601 -15.53 -20.38 -44.51
N SER A 602 -14.91 -19.40 -43.86
CA SER A 602 -13.45 -19.27 -43.84
C SER A 602 -12.93 -18.83 -42.48
N TRP A 603 -11.81 -19.37 -42.05
CA TRP A 603 -11.11 -18.98 -40.82
C TRP A 603 -9.60 -19.19 -40.95
N PRO A 604 -8.76 -18.56 -40.12
CA PRO A 604 -7.30 -18.62 -40.25
C PRO A 604 -6.69 -20.04 -40.15
N THR A 605 -5.64 -20.33 -40.92
CA THR A 605 -4.99 -21.66 -40.92
C THR A 605 -4.21 -21.98 -39.64
N ASN A 606 -3.81 -20.96 -38.87
CA ASN A 606 -3.25 -21.14 -37.53
C ASN A 606 -4.30 -21.60 -36.50
N ALA A 607 -5.58 -21.69 -36.89
CA ALA A 607 -6.67 -22.23 -36.11
C ALA A 607 -7.21 -23.52 -36.77
N GLY A 608 -6.47 -24.61 -36.60
CA GLY A 608 -6.81 -25.95 -37.11
C GLY A 608 -7.62 -26.82 -36.14
N SER A 609 -8.02 -28.01 -36.61
CA SER A 609 -8.72 -29.04 -35.83
C SER A 609 -10.10 -28.63 -35.28
N PHE A 610 -10.86 -27.86 -36.05
CA PHE A 610 -12.25 -27.51 -35.71
C PHE A 610 -13.26 -28.40 -36.43
N THR A 611 -14.34 -28.72 -35.73
CA THR A 611 -15.59 -29.26 -36.28
C THR A 611 -16.53 -28.11 -36.57
N ILE A 612 -17.12 -28.09 -37.78
CA ILE A 612 -18.16 -27.11 -38.10
C ILE A 612 -19.45 -27.59 -37.46
N GLU A 613 -20.04 -26.80 -36.59
CA GLU A 613 -21.38 -27.05 -36.06
C GLU A 613 -22.40 -26.12 -36.70
N SER A 614 -23.66 -26.56 -36.73
CA SER A 614 -24.76 -25.80 -37.27
C SER A 614 -26.00 -25.85 -36.38
N THR A 615 -26.87 -24.86 -36.55
CA THR A 615 -28.14 -24.74 -35.83
C THR A 615 -29.15 -23.90 -36.62
N PRO A 616 -30.47 -24.11 -36.49
CA PRO A 616 -31.47 -23.31 -37.20
C PRO A 616 -31.79 -21.94 -36.55
N GLY A 617 -31.29 -21.66 -35.34
CA GLY A 617 -31.63 -20.43 -34.58
C GLY A 617 -30.43 -19.67 -34.05
N LEU A 618 -30.56 -18.34 -33.88
CA LEU A 618 -29.49 -17.47 -33.39
C LEU A 618 -29.19 -17.66 -31.88
N HIS A 619 -30.17 -18.13 -31.12
CA HIS A 619 -30.06 -18.46 -29.68
C HIS A 619 -30.44 -19.92 -29.44
N PRO A 620 -29.60 -20.86 -29.87
CA PRO A 620 -29.97 -22.27 -29.83
C PRO A 620 -29.76 -22.86 -28.43
N SER A 621 -30.63 -23.80 -28.03
CA SER A 621 -30.41 -24.62 -26.84
C SER A 621 -29.37 -25.72 -27.06
N ALA A 622 -29.08 -26.06 -28.32
CA ALA A 622 -28.06 -27.03 -28.70
C ALA A 622 -27.48 -26.73 -30.09
N TRP A 623 -26.21 -27.08 -30.27
CA TRP A 623 -25.53 -27.10 -31.57
C TRP A 623 -25.28 -28.55 -31.96
N THR A 624 -25.27 -28.82 -33.27
CA THR A 624 -24.99 -30.15 -33.80
C THR A 624 -23.87 -30.08 -34.83
N ALA A 625 -22.95 -31.04 -34.79
CA ALA A 625 -21.96 -31.21 -35.85
C ALA A 625 -22.65 -31.25 -37.22
N LEU A 626 -22.14 -30.45 -38.15
CA LEU A 626 -22.60 -30.45 -39.54
C LEU A 626 -22.40 -31.87 -40.12
N ASN A 627 -23.45 -32.46 -40.67
CA ASN A 627 -23.40 -33.80 -41.22
C ASN A 627 -23.96 -33.81 -42.66
N PRO A 628 -23.15 -34.14 -43.69
CA PRO A 628 -21.72 -34.43 -43.59
C PRO A 628 -20.90 -33.19 -43.23
N GLN A 629 -19.73 -33.38 -42.58
CA GLN A 629 -18.76 -32.31 -42.46
C GLN A 629 -18.33 -31.86 -43.87
N ALA A 630 -18.28 -30.55 -44.09
CA ALA A 630 -17.82 -30.01 -45.35
C ALA A 630 -16.32 -30.26 -45.53
N THR A 631 -15.88 -30.51 -46.77
CA THR A 631 -14.45 -30.62 -47.08
C THR A 631 -13.75 -29.29 -46.81
N ILE A 632 -12.75 -29.32 -45.93
CA ILE A 632 -11.95 -28.15 -45.57
C ILE A 632 -10.75 -28.08 -46.52
N ASN A 633 -10.63 -26.99 -47.26
CA ASN A 633 -9.49 -26.71 -48.15
C ASN A 633 -8.67 -25.54 -47.60
N VAL A 634 -7.37 -25.53 -47.86
CA VAL A 634 -6.51 -24.37 -47.56
C VAL A 634 -6.51 -23.42 -48.76
N SER A 635 -6.79 -22.15 -48.51
CA SER A 635 -6.79 -21.07 -49.50
C SER A 635 -6.04 -19.86 -48.93
N GLY A 636 -4.79 -19.69 -49.37
CA GLY A 636 -3.87 -18.71 -48.76
C GLY A 636 -3.63 -19.02 -47.28
N THR A 637 -3.89 -18.04 -46.42
CA THR A 637 -3.75 -18.14 -44.95
C THR A 637 -5.04 -18.56 -44.25
N ASN A 638 -6.07 -19.03 -44.97
CA ASN A 638 -7.35 -19.45 -44.40
C ASN A 638 -7.71 -20.90 -44.78
N PHE A 639 -8.32 -21.61 -43.84
CA PHE A 639 -9.18 -22.75 -44.13
C PHE A 639 -10.50 -22.25 -44.75
N GLN A 640 -11.05 -23.01 -45.69
CA GLN A 640 -12.29 -22.71 -46.39
C GLN A 640 -13.15 -23.97 -46.52
N ALA A 641 -14.44 -23.84 -46.20
CA ALA A 641 -15.45 -24.87 -46.37
C ALA A 641 -16.65 -24.30 -47.14
N ALA A 642 -17.00 -24.92 -48.26
CA ALA A 642 -18.16 -24.54 -49.06
C ALA A 642 -19.38 -25.37 -48.63
N ILE A 643 -20.46 -24.69 -48.23
CA ILE A 643 -21.71 -25.31 -47.79
C ILE A 643 -22.84 -24.85 -48.72
N PRO A 644 -23.63 -25.75 -49.33
CA PRO A 644 -24.78 -25.36 -50.14
C PRO A 644 -25.79 -24.50 -49.39
N ILE A 645 -26.30 -23.47 -50.05
CA ILE A 645 -27.36 -22.63 -49.48
C ILE A 645 -28.66 -23.43 -49.46
N ALA A 646 -29.21 -23.64 -48.27
CA ALA A 646 -30.53 -24.24 -48.06
C ALA A 646 -31.63 -23.16 -48.00
N THR A 647 -32.90 -23.59 -48.04
CA THR A 647 -34.07 -22.71 -47.95
C THR A 647 -34.33 -22.18 -46.54
N ASN A 648 -33.76 -22.82 -45.52
CA ASN A 648 -33.96 -22.47 -44.11
C ASN A 648 -32.73 -21.74 -43.56
N SER A 649 -32.96 -20.79 -42.65
CA SER A 649 -31.88 -20.14 -41.89
C SER A 649 -31.04 -21.17 -41.16
N THR A 650 -29.72 -21.10 -41.36
CA THR A 650 -28.74 -21.95 -40.69
C THR A 650 -27.60 -21.08 -40.22
N PHE A 651 -27.21 -21.22 -38.96
CA PHE A 651 -26.09 -20.54 -38.33
C PHE A 651 -24.97 -21.54 -38.11
N PHE A 652 -23.72 -21.06 -38.17
CA PHE A 652 -22.54 -21.91 -38.07
C PHE A 652 -21.61 -21.40 -36.98
N ARG A 653 -20.92 -22.33 -36.31
CA ARG A 653 -19.79 -22.03 -35.43
C ARG A 653 -18.68 -23.06 -35.62
N LEU A 654 -17.49 -22.72 -35.12
CA LEU A 654 -16.39 -23.66 -34.99
C LEU A 654 -16.37 -24.19 -33.56
N LEU A 655 -16.38 -25.51 -33.39
CA LEU A 655 -16.15 -26.18 -32.11
C LEU A 655 -14.81 -26.91 -32.21
N ARG A 656 -13.98 -26.81 -31.17
CA ARG A 656 -12.75 -27.59 -31.07
C ARG A 656 -12.98 -28.86 -30.28
#